data_AF-A0A1B8VE68-F1
#
_entry.id   AF-A0A1B8VE68-F1
#
_cell.length_a   1.000
_cell.length_b   1.000
_cell.length_c   1.000
_cell.angle_alpha   90.00
_cell.angle_beta   90.00
_cell.angle_gamma   90.00
#
_symmetry.space_group_name_H-M   'P 1'
#
loop_
_entity.id
_entity.type
_entity.pdbx_description
1 polymer ?
#
loop_
_entity_poly.entity_id
_entity_poly.type
_entity_poly.pdbx_seq_one_letter_code
_entity_poly.pdbx_strand_id
1 'polypeptide(L)'
;MSVMPRSSLETLQDTRIDVAGLLRLLFDHKKMILAVTGLFAVLGLFYAVVATPIYVSGAMIQIEQKKNGLNGTPEVINRPDSVSIASTEIELLKSRAVLGKAVELLKLDIVAKPKRMPLIGDYLARRYQPEAGQTLAAPWLGMGAYGWGGEQIKVFSLDVPEEYLGEPLTLVADGGDAYHLLNADGQLLLRGELKKPVLEKGFSIEVDELVARPGTEFIVAKNRLLTTTLNYQKLLKVAEAGKDSGIIYMTLEDPNPLQADRILDKISQLYVLQNVERSSAEASQRLQFLRSQLPVVRLDLEKAEAAYNAYQTTAKSADISVETRGVLDQVVGIDNQLSELKLKRAEYDRLYTPTHPLYQALNKQMSSLEDRKAQLQKRIQSLPATQQELLRLSRDMQVTRQTYTNLLNKAQEQDIIRAGTIGNVRVIDTAQANVEQPAKPMRKVIVLLATLLGFCVALGILFLRQAFYRGVENPEAIEQLGLSVLAAIPYSRQQERLEKERKGDILGHTPKLLAASTPGDLANEAIRSLRTNLHFALLEARNNVVMLTSPAPGAGKSFVSSNLAAIVAQSGLRTLLIDADMRKGYLHRVFGLTPRHGLSDALSAHRPLSEVILPTEVPELDFISCGFAAPNPSELLMHDNFAQLLRDASSMYDLVIVDTPPVLAVTDAALVGRLCGICLLVTRFGQSPASEIDTARRRLGQSGIHLQGAILNGVKRKASTAAYDYGAYAYRYDAKD
;
A
#
# COMPACT_ATOMS: atom_id res chain seq x y z
N MET A 1 26.83 -62.59 -20.03
CA MET A 1 25.69 -61.70 -19.73
C MET A 1 25.17 -62.05 -18.35
N SER A 2 25.57 -61.29 -17.34
CA SER A 2 25.05 -61.41 -15.97
C SER A 2 24.59 -60.02 -15.53
N VAL A 3 23.40 -60.01 -14.96
CA VAL A 3 22.61 -58.83 -14.58
C VAL A 3 23.25 -58.16 -13.35
N MET A 4 23.56 -56.87 -13.46
CA MET A 4 23.94 -56.03 -12.32
C MET A 4 22.71 -55.68 -11.48
N PRO A 5 22.77 -55.74 -10.14
CA PRO A 5 21.80 -55.05 -9.31
C PRO A 5 22.24 -53.58 -9.16
N ARG A 6 21.40 -52.66 -9.64
CA ARG A 6 21.44 -51.25 -9.25
C ARG A 6 20.95 -51.14 -7.81
N SER A 7 21.78 -50.70 -6.88
CA SER A 7 21.37 -50.35 -5.52
C SER A 7 21.58 -48.87 -5.23
N SER A 8 20.45 -48.17 -5.09
CA SER A 8 20.18 -47.12 -4.09
C SER A 8 21.13 -45.93 -3.99
N LEU A 9 20.91 -44.90 -4.82
CA LEU A 9 21.31 -43.51 -4.53
C LEU A 9 20.25 -42.53 -5.06
N GLU A 10 18.99 -42.72 -4.63
CA GLU A 10 17.95 -41.69 -4.71
C GLU A 10 17.20 -41.65 -3.38
N THR A 11 17.90 -41.27 -2.30
CA THR A 11 17.23 -40.76 -1.10
C THR A 11 16.82 -39.33 -1.38
N LEU A 12 15.57 -39.21 -1.81
CA LEU A 12 14.69 -38.05 -1.73
C LEU A 12 15.25 -36.97 -0.79
N GLN A 13 15.67 -35.84 -1.37
CA GLN A 13 15.70 -34.57 -0.67
C GLN A 13 14.27 -34.30 -0.21
N ASP A 14 13.99 -34.64 1.05
CA ASP A 14 12.74 -34.30 1.74
C ASP A 14 12.71 -32.77 1.80
N THR A 15 12.08 -32.17 0.77
CA THR A 15 11.90 -30.72 0.64
C THR A 15 10.73 -30.31 1.53
N ARG A 16 10.69 -30.83 2.76
CA ARG A 16 9.76 -30.37 3.79
C ARG A 16 10.34 -29.08 4.31
N ILE A 17 9.67 -27.98 3.98
CA ILE A 17 9.89 -26.70 4.63
C ILE A 17 9.77 -26.95 6.14
N ASP A 18 10.87 -26.89 6.87
CA ASP A 18 10.89 -27.05 8.32
C ASP A 18 10.21 -25.83 8.96
N VAL A 19 8.88 -25.91 9.08
CA VAL A 19 8.04 -24.86 9.69
C VAL A 19 8.47 -24.60 11.13
N ALA A 20 8.93 -25.63 11.85
CA ALA A 20 9.44 -25.48 13.20
C ALA A 20 10.78 -24.72 13.21
N GLY A 21 11.66 -24.99 12.25
CA GLY A 21 12.89 -24.24 12.02
C GLY A 21 12.65 -22.76 11.71
N LEU A 22 11.68 -22.46 10.84
CA LEU A 22 11.27 -21.09 10.51
C LEU A 22 10.73 -20.34 11.73
N LEU A 23 9.84 -20.97 12.52
CA LEU A 23 9.28 -20.37 13.74
C LEU A 23 10.36 -20.05 14.79
N ARG A 24 11.34 -20.94 14.97
CA ARG A 24 12.47 -20.71 15.89
C ARG A 24 13.34 -19.55 15.44
N LEU A 25 13.60 -19.44 14.14
CA LEU A 25 14.38 -18.35 13.57
C LEU A 25 13.72 -16.98 13.74
N LEU A 26 12.39 -16.91 13.58
CA LEU A 26 11.63 -15.70 13.88
C LEU A 26 11.78 -15.29 15.35
N PHE A 27 11.79 -16.26 16.26
CA PHE A 27 11.91 -16.00 17.69
C PHE A 27 13.29 -15.48 18.09
N ASP A 28 14.36 -16.01 17.50
CA ASP A 28 15.75 -15.57 17.73
C ASP A 28 15.96 -14.10 17.31
N HIS A 29 15.28 -13.67 16.26
CA HIS A 29 15.39 -12.31 15.70
C HIS A 29 14.23 -11.37 16.06
N LYS A 30 13.39 -11.73 17.05
CA LYS A 30 12.19 -10.96 17.44
C LYS A 30 12.43 -9.47 17.71
N LYS A 31 13.58 -9.09 18.28
CA LYS A 31 13.91 -7.69 18.58
C LYS A 31 14.06 -6.85 17.31
N MET A 32 14.67 -7.42 16.26
CA MET A 32 14.85 -6.76 14.99
C MET A 32 13.51 -6.64 14.26
N ILE A 33 12.71 -7.72 14.26
CA ILE A 33 11.37 -7.73 13.66
C ILE A 33 10.48 -6.67 14.32
N LEU A 34 10.46 -6.61 15.65
CA LEU A 34 9.70 -5.60 16.40
C LEU A 34 10.19 -4.18 16.13
N ALA A 35 11.51 -3.95 16.01
CA ALA A 35 12.05 -2.62 15.73
C ALA A 35 11.64 -2.09 14.34
N VAL A 36 11.79 -2.91 13.29
CA VAL A 36 11.42 -2.52 11.92
C VAL A 36 9.90 -2.36 11.80
N THR A 37 9.13 -3.31 12.32
CA THR A 37 7.66 -3.23 12.31
C THR A 37 7.16 -2.01 13.08
N GLY A 38 7.75 -1.73 14.25
CA GLY A 38 7.44 -0.57 15.07
C GLY A 38 7.77 0.76 14.39
N LEU A 39 8.89 0.85 13.67
CA LEU A 39 9.25 2.05 12.89
C LEU A 39 8.19 2.35 11.82
N PHE A 40 7.77 1.35 11.05
CA PHE A 40 6.71 1.51 10.05
C PHE A 40 5.36 1.86 10.68
N ALA A 41 5.04 1.30 11.85
CA ALA A 41 3.84 1.65 12.60
C ALA A 41 3.84 3.14 13.01
N VAL A 42 4.97 3.64 13.51
CA VAL A 42 5.15 5.04 13.89
C VAL A 42 5.04 5.95 12.67
N LEU A 43 5.66 5.59 11.54
CA LEU A 43 5.54 6.35 10.29
C LEU A 43 4.10 6.37 9.77
N GLY A 44 3.40 5.23 9.80
CA GLY A 44 1.99 5.13 9.43
C GLY A 44 1.08 5.97 10.33
N LEU A 45 1.35 5.98 11.64
CA LEU A 45 0.62 6.80 12.60
C LEU A 45 0.88 8.29 12.38
N PHE A 46 2.15 8.67 12.18
CA PHE A 46 2.55 10.05 11.87
C PHE A 46 1.81 10.55 10.62
N TYR A 47 1.83 9.79 9.53
CA TYR A 47 1.09 10.13 8.31
C TYR A 47 -0.41 10.23 8.56
N ALA A 48 -1.02 9.28 9.28
CA ALA A 48 -2.46 9.27 9.55
C ALA A 48 -2.94 10.48 10.38
N VAL A 49 -2.06 11.05 11.20
CA VAL A 49 -2.35 12.25 12.02
C VAL A 49 -2.13 13.53 11.22
N VAL A 50 -1.08 13.58 10.40
CA VAL A 50 -0.66 14.77 9.66
C VAL A 50 -1.48 14.99 8.38
N ALA A 51 -1.85 13.91 7.69
CA ALA A 51 -2.58 13.95 6.42
C ALA A 51 -3.89 14.77 6.53
N THR A 52 -4.21 15.48 5.45
CA THR A 52 -5.37 16.37 5.40
C THR A 52 -6.68 15.58 5.46
N PRO A 53 -7.58 15.86 6.41
CA PRO A 53 -8.89 15.22 6.44
C PRO A 53 -9.71 15.66 5.22
N ILE A 54 -10.48 14.72 4.67
CA ILE A 54 -11.42 14.99 3.58
C ILE A 54 -12.82 14.70 4.12
N TYR A 55 -13.70 15.68 3.97
CA TYR A 55 -15.09 15.62 4.40
C TYR A 55 -15.99 15.32 3.20
N VAL A 56 -17.14 14.69 3.48
CA VAL A 56 -18.15 14.38 2.47
C VAL A 56 -19.40 15.17 2.83
N SER A 57 -19.87 15.99 1.89
CA SER A 57 -21.20 16.60 1.93
C SER A 57 -22.18 15.73 1.16
N GLY A 58 -23.39 15.55 1.70
CA GLY A 58 -24.47 14.79 1.08
C GLY A 58 -25.73 15.63 0.90
N ALA A 59 -26.43 15.46 -0.22
CA ALA A 59 -27.73 16.07 -0.51
C ALA A 59 -28.66 15.06 -1.20
N MET A 60 -29.96 15.23 -1.02
CA MET A 60 -30.97 14.33 -1.58
C MET A 60 -32.03 15.09 -2.36
N ILE A 61 -32.28 14.64 -3.58
CA ILE A 61 -33.30 15.20 -4.48
C ILE A 61 -34.30 14.11 -4.85
N GLN A 62 -35.59 14.43 -4.81
CA GLN A 62 -36.64 13.56 -5.32
C GLN A 62 -37.20 14.09 -6.62
N ILE A 63 -37.37 13.18 -7.57
CA ILE A 63 -38.02 13.38 -8.85
C ILE A 63 -39.38 12.70 -8.77
N GLU A 64 -40.45 13.49 -8.80
CA GLU A 64 -41.81 12.98 -8.92
C GLU A 64 -42.07 12.51 -10.36
N GLN A 65 -42.61 11.30 -10.50
CA GLN A 65 -43.06 10.79 -11.78
C GLN A 65 -44.32 11.56 -12.21
N LYS A 66 -44.32 12.07 -13.45
CA LYS A 66 -45.49 12.74 -14.03
C LYS A 66 -46.68 11.75 -14.04
N LYS A 67 -47.68 11.98 -13.19
CA LYS A 67 -48.96 11.26 -13.24
C LYS A 67 -49.72 11.74 -14.48
N ASN A 68 -49.81 10.89 -15.50
CA ASN A 68 -50.61 11.20 -16.69
C ASN A 68 -52.11 11.01 -16.38
N GLY A 69 -52.83 12.11 -16.22
CA GLY A 69 -54.30 12.18 -16.29
C GLY A 69 -55.07 11.79 -15.03
N LEU A 70 -56.24 12.43 -14.86
CA LEU A 70 -57.18 12.32 -13.73
C LEU A 70 -57.75 10.91 -13.46
N ASN A 71 -57.47 9.91 -14.30
CA ASN A 71 -58.11 8.59 -14.20
C ASN A 71 -57.28 7.51 -13.49
N GLY A 72 -56.14 7.82 -12.87
CA GLY A 72 -55.50 6.95 -11.87
C GLY A 72 -55.10 5.54 -12.32
N THR A 73 -55.32 5.17 -13.59
CA THR A 73 -54.85 3.94 -14.18
C THR A 73 -53.38 4.13 -14.58
N PRO A 74 -52.43 3.49 -13.90
CA PRO A 74 -51.08 3.40 -14.45
C PRO A 74 -51.21 2.66 -15.79
N GLU A 75 -50.87 3.32 -16.90
CA GLU A 75 -50.50 2.57 -18.09
C GLU A 75 -49.31 1.71 -17.66
N VAL A 76 -49.55 0.42 -17.48
CA VAL A 76 -48.50 -0.60 -17.34
C VAL A 76 -47.83 -0.65 -18.70
N ILE A 77 -46.94 0.31 -18.92
CA ILE A 77 -45.98 0.25 -20.00
C ILE A 77 -45.04 -0.87 -19.58
N ASN A 78 -45.26 -2.07 -20.12
CA ASN A 78 -44.24 -3.11 -20.19
C ASN A 78 -43.09 -2.57 -21.04
N ARG A 79 -42.25 -1.75 -20.41
CA ARG A 79 -41.01 -1.24 -20.96
C ARG A 79 -39.99 -2.37 -20.86
N PRO A 80 -39.45 -2.87 -21.98
CA PRO A 80 -38.36 -3.83 -21.95
C PRO A 80 -37.11 -3.14 -21.39
N ASP A 81 -36.62 -3.57 -20.22
CA ASP A 81 -35.34 -3.23 -19.57
C ASP A 81 -34.81 -1.78 -19.75
N SER A 82 -35.70 -0.79 -19.82
CA SER A 82 -35.33 0.54 -20.32
C SER A 82 -34.97 1.48 -19.17
N VAL A 83 -33.70 1.88 -19.13
CA VAL A 83 -33.14 3.14 -18.58
C VAL A 83 -34.01 3.83 -17.53
N SER A 84 -33.63 3.71 -16.24
CA SER A 84 -34.27 4.42 -15.12
C SER A 84 -34.35 5.92 -15.44
N ILE A 85 -35.51 6.55 -15.17
CA ILE A 85 -35.70 8.00 -15.32
C ILE A 85 -34.63 8.78 -14.55
N ALA A 86 -34.18 8.24 -13.41
CA ALA A 86 -33.12 8.82 -12.62
C ALA A 86 -31.78 8.86 -13.38
N SER A 87 -31.48 7.89 -14.26
CA SER A 87 -30.20 7.87 -14.98
C SER A 87 -30.02 9.05 -15.96
N THR A 88 -31.09 9.46 -16.65
CA THR A 88 -31.08 10.67 -17.49
C THR A 88 -30.87 11.93 -16.64
N GLU A 89 -31.55 12.01 -15.49
CA GLU A 89 -31.45 13.16 -14.60
C GLU A 89 -30.08 13.23 -13.88
N ILE A 90 -29.45 12.08 -13.61
CA ILE A 90 -28.07 11.98 -13.11
C ILE A 90 -27.08 12.64 -14.09
N GLU A 91 -27.21 12.36 -15.38
CA GLU A 91 -26.34 12.97 -16.40
C GLU A 91 -26.63 14.47 -16.58
N LEU A 92 -27.90 14.90 -16.43
CA LEU A 92 -28.25 16.32 -16.45
C LEU A 92 -27.66 17.09 -15.26
N LEU A 93 -27.66 16.50 -14.05
CA LEU A 93 -27.00 17.07 -12.87
C LEU A 93 -25.49 17.26 -13.09
N LYS A 94 -24.84 16.30 -13.76
CA LYS A 94 -23.41 16.35 -14.11
C LYS A 94 -23.10 17.23 -15.33
N SER A 95 -24.12 17.70 -16.04
CA SER A 95 -23.95 18.47 -17.26
C SER A 95 -23.35 19.85 -17.00
N ARG A 96 -22.78 20.46 -18.06
CA ARG A 96 -22.25 21.83 -18.00
C ARG A 96 -23.33 22.88 -17.75
N ALA A 97 -24.59 22.59 -18.09
CA ALA A 97 -25.70 23.51 -17.85
C ALA A 97 -25.95 23.73 -16.34
N VAL A 98 -25.77 22.67 -15.53
CA VAL A 98 -25.96 22.74 -14.07
C VAL A 98 -24.63 22.90 -13.35
N LEU A 99 -23.76 21.89 -13.44
CA LEU A 99 -22.48 21.86 -12.72
C LEU A 99 -21.51 22.94 -13.23
N GLY A 100 -21.45 23.15 -14.55
CA GLY A 100 -20.60 24.20 -15.13
C GLY A 100 -21.02 25.60 -14.66
N LYS A 101 -22.35 25.84 -14.62
CA LYS A 101 -22.89 27.09 -14.08
C LYS A 101 -22.63 27.24 -12.57
N ALA A 102 -22.69 26.15 -11.80
CA ALA A 102 -22.33 26.18 -10.38
C ALA A 102 -20.86 26.58 -10.17
N VAL A 103 -19.95 26.00 -10.96
CA VAL A 103 -18.51 26.33 -10.94
C VAL A 103 -18.28 27.79 -11.25
N GLU A 104 -18.95 28.32 -12.28
CA GLU A 104 -18.86 29.73 -12.70
C GLU A 104 -19.38 30.68 -11.62
N LEU A 105 -20.59 30.44 -11.09
CA LEU A 105 -21.24 31.30 -10.10
C LEU A 105 -20.51 31.33 -8.75
N LEU A 106 -19.92 30.19 -8.35
CA LEU A 106 -19.13 30.09 -7.13
C LEU A 106 -17.66 30.46 -7.34
N LYS A 107 -17.25 30.83 -8.56
CA LYS A 107 -15.87 31.18 -8.94
C LYS A 107 -14.85 30.11 -8.51
N LEU A 108 -15.21 28.83 -8.63
CA LEU A 108 -14.34 27.71 -8.21
C LEU A 108 -13.11 27.53 -9.11
N ASP A 109 -13.07 28.26 -10.22
CA ASP A 109 -11.93 28.40 -11.10
C ASP A 109 -10.83 29.31 -10.54
N ILE A 110 -11.11 30.10 -9.49
CA ILE A 110 -10.12 30.88 -8.74
C ILE A 110 -9.69 30.08 -7.51
N VAL A 111 -8.41 29.72 -7.45
CA VAL A 111 -7.79 29.09 -6.28
C VAL A 111 -7.00 30.15 -5.53
N ALA A 112 -7.30 30.35 -4.24
CA ALA A 112 -6.54 31.24 -3.37
C ALA A 112 -6.35 30.58 -2.00
N LYS A 113 -5.10 30.29 -1.62
CA LYS A 113 -4.79 29.65 -0.33
C LYS A 113 -3.41 30.06 0.18
N PRO A 114 -3.19 30.12 1.50
CA PRO A 114 -1.86 30.39 2.05
C PRO A 114 -0.87 29.31 1.60
N LYS A 115 0.35 29.73 1.24
CA LYS A 115 1.45 28.82 0.99
C LYS A 115 1.88 28.25 2.34
N ARG A 116 1.84 26.92 2.46
CA ARG A 116 2.17 26.22 3.71
C ARG A 116 3.36 25.30 3.52
N MET A 117 4.10 25.07 4.61
CA MET A 117 5.25 24.17 4.57
C MET A 117 4.78 22.74 4.21
N PRO A 118 5.49 22.03 3.32
CA PRO A 118 5.16 20.65 2.97
C PRO A 118 5.09 19.73 4.21
N LEU A 119 4.22 18.72 4.14
CA LEU A 119 3.93 17.73 5.18
C LEU A 119 3.23 18.31 6.43
N ILE A 120 3.84 19.27 7.13
CA ILE A 120 3.41 19.66 8.48
C ILE A 120 2.63 20.98 8.56
N GLY A 121 2.74 21.85 7.55
CA GLY A 121 2.16 23.19 7.59
C GLY A 121 0.63 23.17 7.72
N ASP A 122 -0.04 22.32 6.94
CA ASP A 122 -1.50 22.14 7.04
C ASP A 122 -1.95 21.58 8.39
N TYR A 123 -1.15 20.70 8.98
CA TYR A 123 -1.46 20.12 10.28
C TYR A 123 -1.40 21.15 11.40
N LEU A 124 -0.33 21.96 11.43
CA LEU A 124 -0.13 23.01 12.42
C LEU A 124 -1.17 24.13 12.27
N ALA A 125 -1.39 24.60 11.04
CA ALA A 125 -2.35 25.67 10.77
C ALA A 125 -3.79 25.32 11.15
N ARG A 126 -4.20 24.05 11.02
CA ARG A 126 -5.53 23.58 11.45
C ARG A 126 -5.70 23.51 12.96
N ARG A 127 -4.62 23.29 13.73
CA ARG A 127 -4.68 23.17 15.19
C ARG A 127 -4.54 24.50 15.91
N TYR A 128 -4.10 25.54 15.20
CA TYR A 128 -4.03 26.87 15.75
C TYR A 128 -5.42 27.38 16.11
N GLN A 129 -5.61 27.73 17.38
CA GLN A 129 -6.78 28.44 17.87
C GLN A 129 -6.33 29.88 18.17
N PRO A 130 -6.97 30.90 17.58
CA PRO A 130 -6.62 32.28 17.86
C PRO A 130 -6.93 32.62 19.33
N GLU A 131 -5.92 33.07 20.07
CA GLU A 131 -6.09 33.60 21.43
C GLU A 131 -6.42 35.10 21.36
N ALA A 132 -7.09 35.62 22.40
CA ALA A 132 -7.46 37.04 22.45
C ALA A 132 -6.20 37.94 22.37
N GLY A 133 -6.00 38.59 21.22
CA GLY A 133 -4.85 39.47 20.94
C GLY A 133 -3.83 38.94 19.93
N GLN A 134 -3.86 37.65 19.58
CA GLN A 134 -3.05 37.05 18.50
C GLN A 134 -3.95 36.29 17.55
N THR A 135 -4.29 36.92 16.43
CA THR A 135 -5.13 36.30 15.37
C THR A 135 -4.33 35.41 14.41
N LEU A 136 -2.99 35.51 14.44
CA LEU A 136 -2.07 34.84 13.53
C LEU A 136 -0.99 34.06 14.32
N ALA A 137 -0.70 32.84 13.88
CA ALA A 137 0.33 32.00 14.48
C ALA A 137 1.74 32.60 14.30
N ALA A 138 2.64 32.37 15.26
CA ALA A 138 4.04 32.75 15.12
C ALA A 138 4.75 31.86 14.08
N PRO A 139 5.68 32.41 13.27
CA PRO A 139 6.40 31.62 12.28
C PRO A 139 7.31 30.60 12.97
N TRP A 140 7.17 29.34 12.58
CA TRP A 140 8.02 28.29 13.11
C TRP A 140 9.43 28.40 12.53
N LEU A 141 10.46 28.36 13.39
CA LEU A 141 11.87 28.48 13.01
C LEU A 141 12.21 29.73 12.15
N GLY A 142 11.46 30.82 12.30
CA GLY A 142 11.69 32.07 11.55
C GLY A 142 11.27 32.03 10.08
N MET A 143 10.57 30.98 9.64
CA MET A 143 10.09 30.85 8.26
C MET A 143 8.81 31.69 8.03
N GLY A 144 8.99 32.99 7.82
CA GLY A 144 7.90 33.97 7.67
C GLY A 144 7.10 33.87 6.36
N ALA A 145 7.66 33.28 5.30
CA ALA A 145 6.99 33.13 4.01
C ALA A 145 5.80 32.15 4.03
N TYR A 146 5.77 31.22 4.98
CA TYR A 146 4.70 30.25 5.11
C TYR A 146 3.61 30.71 6.08
N GLY A 147 2.37 30.34 5.78
CA GLY A 147 1.25 30.41 6.71
C GLY A 147 1.32 29.27 7.75
N TRP A 148 1.19 29.60 9.03
CA TRP A 148 1.29 28.67 10.16
C TRP A 148 -0.01 28.54 10.96
N GLY A 149 -1.03 29.35 10.69
CA GLY A 149 -2.32 29.38 11.37
C GLY A 149 -2.93 30.78 11.40
N GLY A 150 -4.23 30.87 11.09
CA GLY A 150 -5.00 32.12 11.10
C GLY A 150 -4.94 32.93 9.80
N GLU A 151 -4.02 32.63 8.87
CA GLU A 151 -3.91 33.38 7.62
C GLU A 151 -5.05 33.06 6.65
N GLN A 152 -5.65 34.09 6.07
CA GLN A 152 -6.79 33.99 5.16
C GLN A 152 -6.62 34.93 3.98
N ILE A 153 -7.09 34.48 2.81
CA ILE A 153 -7.18 35.29 1.60
C ILE A 153 -8.52 35.02 0.94
N LYS A 154 -9.19 36.09 0.51
CA LYS A 154 -10.40 36.02 -0.30
C LYS A 154 -10.22 36.89 -1.55
N VAL A 155 -10.13 36.25 -2.70
CA VAL A 155 -9.99 36.91 -3.99
C VAL A 155 -11.39 37.07 -4.60
N PHE A 156 -11.77 38.32 -4.91
CA PHE A 156 -13.05 38.63 -5.53
C PHE A 156 -13.04 38.37 -7.04
N SER A 157 -12.01 38.87 -7.72
CA SER A 157 -11.82 38.68 -9.16
C SER A 157 -10.34 38.43 -9.48
N LEU A 158 -10.10 37.61 -10.49
CA LEU A 158 -8.78 37.30 -11.01
C LEU A 158 -8.90 36.95 -12.49
N ASP A 159 -8.34 37.79 -13.33
CA ASP A 159 -8.18 37.55 -14.76
C ASP A 159 -6.69 37.58 -15.10
N VAL A 160 -6.26 36.60 -15.88
CA VAL A 160 -4.86 36.41 -16.27
C VAL A 160 -4.80 36.16 -17.78
N PRO A 161 -3.68 36.49 -18.45
CA PRO A 161 -3.49 36.15 -19.85
C PRO A 161 -3.60 34.63 -20.09
N GLU A 162 -3.98 34.21 -21.30
CA GLU A 162 -4.26 32.78 -21.60
C GLU A 162 -3.10 31.83 -21.28
N GLU A 163 -1.87 32.32 -21.38
CA GLU A 163 -0.63 31.60 -21.09
C GLU A 163 -0.51 31.22 -19.61
N TYR A 164 -1.05 32.03 -18.71
CA TYR A 164 -1.00 31.82 -17.25
C TYR A 164 -2.22 31.05 -16.71
N LEU A 165 -3.16 30.64 -17.57
CA LEU A 165 -4.34 29.88 -17.15
C LEU A 165 -3.95 28.47 -16.66
N GLY A 166 -4.20 28.22 -15.38
CA GLY A 166 -3.81 26.99 -14.68
C GLY A 166 -2.42 27.02 -14.08
N GLU A 167 -1.66 28.11 -14.25
CA GLU A 167 -0.37 28.29 -13.59
C GLU A 167 -0.52 28.91 -12.20
N PRO A 168 0.19 28.40 -11.18
CA PRO A 168 0.17 28.99 -9.85
C PRO A 168 0.99 30.28 -9.82
N LEU A 169 0.36 31.37 -9.40
CA LEU A 169 0.98 32.66 -9.10
C LEU A 169 1.21 32.77 -7.59
N THR A 170 2.19 33.60 -7.20
CA THR A 170 2.51 33.83 -5.78
C THR A 170 2.11 35.25 -5.40
N LEU A 171 1.14 35.38 -4.49
CA LEU A 171 0.77 36.67 -3.90
C LEU A 171 1.46 36.83 -2.55
N VAL A 172 2.14 37.95 -2.33
CA VAL A 172 2.85 38.23 -1.08
C VAL A 172 2.20 39.41 -0.39
N ALA A 173 1.93 39.26 0.91
CA ALA A 173 1.39 40.34 1.74
C ALA A 173 2.50 41.31 2.14
N ASP A 174 2.39 42.60 1.80
CA ASP A 174 3.41 43.61 2.14
C ASP A 174 3.16 44.28 3.50
N GLY A 175 1.93 44.14 4.03
CA GLY A 175 1.45 44.83 5.23
C GLY A 175 0.72 46.13 4.89
N GLY A 176 -0.14 46.61 5.80
CA GLY A 176 -0.91 47.84 5.59
C GLY A 176 -1.86 47.77 4.39
N ASP A 177 -2.60 46.66 4.24
CA ASP A 177 -3.56 46.38 3.16
C ASP A 177 -2.96 46.28 1.74
N ALA A 178 -1.62 46.32 1.61
CA ALA A 178 -0.92 46.17 0.34
C ALA A 178 -0.44 44.73 0.08
N TYR A 179 -0.37 44.37 -1.20
CA TYR A 179 0.16 43.10 -1.68
C TYR A 179 0.81 43.24 -3.06
N HIS A 180 1.62 42.25 -3.43
CA HIS A 180 2.15 42.13 -4.78
C HIS A 180 2.03 40.70 -5.31
N LEU A 181 1.95 40.59 -6.64
CA LEU A 181 1.79 39.31 -7.34
C LEU A 181 3.03 38.99 -8.17
N LEU A 182 3.50 37.76 -8.05
CA LEU A 182 4.68 37.22 -8.72
C LEU A 182 4.29 36.04 -9.61
N ASN A 183 5.00 35.86 -10.72
CA ASN A 183 4.91 34.64 -11.53
C ASN A 183 5.73 33.48 -10.90
N ALA A 184 5.76 32.33 -11.58
CA ALA A 184 6.54 31.17 -11.15
C ALA A 184 8.06 31.44 -11.09
N ASP A 185 8.57 32.36 -11.91
CA ASP A 185 9.99 32.76 -11.94
C ASP A 185 10.35 33.86 -10.92
N GLY A 186 9.38 34.31 -10.10
CA GLY A 186 9.58 35.38 -9.12
C GLY A 186 9.61 36.80 -9.69
N GLN A 187 9.20 36.99 -10.95
CA GLN A 187 9.06 38.30 -11.57
C GLN A 187 7.79 39.01 -11.10
N LEU A 188 7.91 40.31 -10.82
CA LEU A 188 6.80 41.16 -10.39
C LEU A 188 5.80 41.42 -11.54
N LEU A 189 4.58 40.93 -11.35
CA LEU A 189 3.47 41.11 -12.28
C LEU A 189 2.72 42.42 -11.99
N LEU A 190 2.27 42.61 -10.75
CA LEU A 190 1.52 43.79 -10.30
C LEU A 190 1.67 44.06 -8.80
N ARG A 191 1.30 45.27 -8.36
CA ARG A 191 1.10 45.65 -6.96
C ARG A 191 -0.31 46.17 -6.75
N GLY A 192 -0.95 45.77 -5.65
CA GLY A 192 -2.32 46.20 -5.36
C GLY A 192 -2.61 46.44 -3.89
N GLU A 193 -3.79 47.00 -3.65
CA GLU A 193 -4.34 47.27 -2.33
C GLU A 193 -5.68 46.52 -2.19
N LEU A 194 -6.06 46.20 -0.95
CA LEU A 194 -7.35 45.55 -0.67
C LEU A 194 -8.54 46.37 -1.20
N LYS A 195 -9.58 45.65 -1.65
CA LYS A 195 -10.87 46.19 -2.12
C LYS A 195 -10.77 47.19 -3.29
N LYS A 196 -9.63 47.20 -3.99
CA LYS A 196 -9.43 47.98 -5.21
C LYS A 196 -9.00 47.04 -6.34
N PRO A 197 -9.70 47.07 -7.49
CA PRO A 197 -9.25 46.32 -8.65
C PRO A 197 -7.99 46.97 -9.22
N VAL A 198 -6.98 46.15 -9.55
CA VAL A 198 -5.76 46.59 -10.22
C VAL A 198 -5.63 45.86 -11.54
N LEU A 199 -5.34 46.63 -12.60
CA LEU A 199 -5.06 46.12 -13.94
C LEU A 199 -3.65 46.53 -14.36
N GLU A 200 -2.77 45.56 -14.55
CA GLU A 200 -1.38 45.80 -14.99
C GLU A 200 -0.89 44.63 -15.84
N LYS A 201 -0.23 44.90 -16.97
CA LYS A 201 0.36 43.87 -17.88
C LYS A 201 -0.62 42.75 -18.29
N GLY A 202 -1.91 43.04 -18.41
CA GLY A 202 -2.95 42.06 -18.76
C GLY A 202 -3.44 41.19 -17.60
N PHE A 203 -2.96 41.44 -16.37
CA PHE A 203 -3.46 40.83 -15.14
C PHE A 203 -4.44 41.77 -14.46
N SER A 204 -5.60 41.26 -14.07
CA SER A 204 -6.60 41.97 -13.26
C SER A 204 -6.83 41.19 -11.97
N ILE A 205 -6.70 41.82 -10.81
CA ILE A 205 -7.00 41.18 -9.52
C ILE A 205 -7.69 42.15 -8.57
N GLU A 206 -8.64 41.63 -7.81
CA GLU A 206 -9.27 42.30 -6.69
C GLU A 206 -9.32 41.35 -5.49
N VAL A 207 -8.74 41.79 -4.38
CA VAL A 207 -8.68 41.01 -3.13
C VAL A 207 -9.62 41.65 -2.12
N ASP A 208 -10.63 40.90 -1.67
CA ASP A 208 -11.64 41.34 -0.69
C ASP A 208 -11.03 41.45 0.72
N GLU A 209 -10.27 40.42 1.09
CA GLU A 209 -9.75 40.20 2.45
C GLU A 209 -8.39 39.52 2.38
N LEU A 210 -7.42 40.04 3.13
CA LEU A 210 -6.09 39.47 3.31
C LEU A 210 -5.69 39.60 4.77
N VAL A 211 -5.73 38.50 5.50
CA VAL A 211 -5.28 38.42 6.90
C VAL A 211 -3.98 37.65 6.90
N ALA A 212 -2.85 38.35 7.04
CA ALA A 212 -1.52 37.74 6.95
C ALA A 212 -0.45 38.58 7.64
N ARG A 213 0.69 37.97 7.96
CA ARG A 213 1.89 38.72 8.36
C ARG A 213 2.58 39.29 7.12
N PRO A 214 3.26 40.44 7.22
CA PRO A 214 4.12 40.92 6.15
C PRO A 214 5.13 39.85 5.72
N GLY A 215 5.27 39.65 4.42
CA GLY A 215 6.10 38.61 3.79
C GLY A 215 5.45 37.23 3.67
N THR A 216 4.20 37.02 4.13
CA THR A 216 3.51 35.73 3.96
C THR A 216 3.09 35.54 2.49
N GLU A 217 3.38 34.37 1.94
CA GLU A 217 3.05 34.02 0.55
C GLU A 217 1.74 33.22 0.45
N PHE A 218 0.99 33.46 -0.63
CA PHE A 218 -0.26 32.81 -0.98
C PHE A 218 -0.15 32.26 -2.40
N ILE A 219 -0.70 31.07 -2.61
CA ILE A 219 -0.84 30.48 -3.94
C ILE A 219 -2.18 30.96 -4.50
N VAL A 220 -2.11 31.68 -5.62
CA VAL A 220 -3.26 32.22 -6.34
C VAL A 220 -3.23 31.70 -7.77
N ALA A 221 -4.31 31.13 -8.29
CA ALA A 221 -4.35 30.62 -9.65
C ALA A 221 -5.74 30.79 -10.28
N LYS A 222 -5.77 31.10 -11.58
CA LYS A 222 -6.98 31.11 -12.40
C LYS A 222 -6.97 29.90 -13.32
N ASN A 223 -7.79 28.90 -13.01
CA ASN A 223 -7.94 27.70 -13.83
C ASN A 223 -8.88 27.94 -15.00
N ARG A 224 -8.74 27.15 -16.07
CA ARG A 224 -9.73 27.13 -17.16
C ARG A 224 -11.07 26.60 -16.64
N LEU A 225 -12.16 27.32 -16.91
CA LEU A 225 -13.51 26.95 -16.48
C LEU A 225 -13.84 25.49 -16.84
N LEU A 226 -13.58 25.08 -18.09
CA LEU A 226 -13.85 23.72 -18.55
C LEU A 226 -13.09 22.66 -17.74
N THR A 227 -11.80 22.88 -17.50
CA THR A 227 -10.96 21.95 -16.71
C THR A 227 -11.49 21.84 -15.28
N THR A 228 -11.84 22.97 -14.67
CA THR A 228 -12.44 23.01 -13.33
C THR A 228 -13.78 22.25 -13.31
N THR A 229 -14.66 22.47 -14.28
CA THR A 229 -15.92 21.72 -14.40
C THR A 229 -15.70 20.22 -14.51
N LEU A 230 -14.77 19.78 -15.36
CA LEU A 230 -14.45 18.35 -15.51
C LEU A 230 -13.86 17.75 -14.23
N ASN A 231 -13.08 18.51 -13.46
CA ASN A 231 -12.57 18.07 -12.17
C ASN A 231 -13.71 17.89 -11.16
N TYR A 232 -14.62 18.86 -11.04
CA TYR A 232 -15.79 18.73 -10.17
C TYR A 232 -16.76 17.65 -10.65
N GLN A 233 -16.87 17.38 -11.95
CA GLN A 233 -17.70 16.30 -12.47
C GLN A 233 -17.19 14.92 -12.02
N LYS A 234 -15.88 14.76 -11.86
CA LYS A 234 -15.26 13.55 -11.29
C LYS A 234 -15.44 13.44 -9.78
N LEU A 235 -15.42 14.57 -9.07
CA LEU A 235 -15.61 14.63 -7.61
C LEU A 235 -17.08 14.42 -7.20
N LEU A 236 -18.02 14.91 -8.01
CA LEU A 236 -19.45 14.78 -7.78
C LEU A 236 -19.90 13.34 -8.07
N LYS A 237 -20.24 12.63 -7.00
CA LYS A 237 -20.82 11.29 -7.08
C LYS A 237 -22.33 11.40 -6.96
N VAL A 238 -23.03 10.87 -7.95
CA VAL A 238 -24.50 10.89 -8.01
C VAL A 238 -24.98 9.46 -8.22
N ALA A 239 -25.91 9.01 -7.38
CA ALA A 239 -26.46 7.66 -7.43
C ALA A 239 -27.96 7.67 -7.09
N GLU A 240 -28.71 6.70 -7.63
CA GLU A 240 -30.10 6.48 -7.26
C GLU A 240 -30.19 5.66 -5.96
N ALA A 241 -31.12 6.02 -5.06
CA ALA A 241 -31.32 5.34 -3.77
C ALA A 241 -31.69 3.86 -3.91
N GLY A 242 -32.43 3.53 -4.96
CA GLY A 242 -32.86 2.20 -5.34
C GLY A 242 -33.45 2.26 -6.75
N LYS A 243 -33.51 1.12 -7.45
CA LYS A 243 -34.00 1.07 -8.83
C LYS A 243 -35.44 1.61 -8.90
N ASP A 244 -35.66 2.63 -9.72
CA ASP A 244 -36.96 3.31 -9.93
C ASP A 244 -37.53 3.98 -8.67
N SER A 245 -36.67 4.33 -7.70
CA SER A 245 -37.07 5.03 -6.47
C SER A 245 -37.43 6.50 -6.71
N GLY A 246 -36.89 7.10 -7.78
CA GLY A 246 -37.01 8.53 -8.03
C GLY A 246 -36.26 9.40 -7.02
N ILE A 247 -35.41 8.82 -6.17
CA ILE A 247 -34.59 9.53 -5.19
C ILE A 247 -33.13 9.47 -5.63
N ILE A 248 -32.50 10.64 -5.75
CA ILE A 248 -31.10 10.81 -6.13
C ILE A 248 -30.31 11.29 -4.92
N TYR A 249 -29.26 10.54 -4.59
CA TYR A 249 -28.22 10.94 -3.66
C TYR A 249 -27.06 11.58 -4.41
N MET A 250 -26.64 12.75 -3.93
CA MET A 250 -25.43 13.41 -4.40
C MET A 250 -24.44 13.53 -3.25
N THR A 251 -23.18 13.29 -3.55
CA THR A 251 -22.08 13.45 -2.59
C THR A 251 -20.90 14.17 -3.22
N LEU A 252 -20.25 15.03 -2.45
CA LEU A 252 -19.06 15.77 -2.85
C LEU A 252 -18.00 15.71 -1.76
N GLU A 253 -16.77 15.38 -2.15
CA GLU A 253 -15.60 15.30 -1.26
C GLU A 253 -14.77 16.59 -1.32
N ASP A 254 -14.52 17.24 -0.18
CA ASP A 254 -13.67 18.44 -0.09
C ASP A 254 -12.92 18.51 1.27
N PRO A 255 -11.68 19.01 1.34
CA PRO A 255 -11.00 19.32 2.60
C PRO A 255 -11.72 20.36 3.47
N ASN A 256 -12.49 21.27 2.85
CA ASN A 256 -13.30 22.27 3.52
C ASN A 256 -14.79 21.87 3.48
N PRO A 257 -15.38 21.44 4.62
CA PRO A 257 -16.77 20.97 4.66
C PRO A 257 -17.77 22.05 4.22
N LEU A 258 -17.55 23.31 4.60
CA LEU A 258 -18.43 24.42 4.22
C LEU A 258 -18.40 24.70 2.71
N GLN A 259 -17.26 24.46 2.07
CA GLN A 259 -17.15 24.60 0.62
C GLN A 259 -17.90 23.48 -0.09
N ALA A 260 -17.77 22.23 0.38
CA ALA A 260 -18.54 21.11 -0.15
C ALA A 260 -20.06 21.36 -0.07
N ASP A 261 -20.54 21.83 1.08
CA ASP A 261 -21.95 22.17 1.29
C ASP A 261 -22.43 23.25 0.32
N ARG A 262 -21.68 24.36 0.21
CA ARG A 262 -22.02 25.46 -0.72
C ARG A 262 -22.10 25.00 -2.17
N ILE A 263 -21.17 24.15 -2.60
CA ILE A 263 -21.15 23.65 -3.98
C ILE A 263 -22.36 22.76 -4.23
N LEU A 264 -22.61 21.81 -3.33
CA LEU A 264 -23.66 20.82 -3.51
C LEU A 264 -25.07 21.43 -3.38
N ASP A 265 -25.26 22.39 -2.46
CA ASP A 265 -26.48 23.16 -2.34
C ASP A 265 -26.74 24.01 -3.61
N LYS A 266 -25.70 24.65 -4.15
CA LYS A 266 -25.81 25.44 -5.38
C LYS A 266 -26.18 24.59 -6.59
N ILE A 267 -25.60 23.40 -6.73
CA ILE A 267 -25.95 22.44 -7.78
C ILE A 267 -27.41 22.02 -7.65
N SER A 268 -27.86 21.72 -6.43
CA SER A 268 -29.24 21.33 -6.14
C SER A 268 -30.24 22.42 -6.54
N GLN A 269 -29.97 23.66 -6.15
CA GLN A 269 -30.81 24.82 -6.49
C GLN A 269 -30.86 25.08 -7.99
N LEU A 270 -29.71 25.05 -8.67
CA LEU A 270 -29.63 25.26 -10.12
C LEU A 270 -30.36 24.17 -10.89
N TYR A 271 -30.29 22.93 -10.44
CA TYR A 271 -31.02 21.83 -11.08
C TYR A 271 -32.54 21.97 -10.93
N VAL A 272 -33.03 22.30 -9.72
CA VAL A 272 -34.45 22.58 -9.50
C VAL A 272 -34.90 23.76 -10.37
N LEU A 273 -34.14 24.84 -10.40
CA LEU A 273 -34.43 26.02 -11.24
C LEU A 273 -34.50 25.64 -12.72
N GLN A 274 -33.50 24.93 -13.22
CA GLN A 274 -33.44 24.45 -14.61
C GLN A 274 -34.65 23.54 -14.95
N ASN A 275 -35.08 22.70 -13.99
CA ASN A 275 -36.24 21.84 -14.17
C ASN A 275 -37.54 22.64 -14.27
N VAL A 276 -37.72 23.64 -13.40
CA VAL A 276 -38.88 24.55 -13.41
C VAL A 276 -38.93 25.34 -14.72
N GLU A 277 -37.80 25.90 -15.16
CA GLU A 277 -37.71 26.64 -16.42
C GLU A 277 -38.02 25.76 -17.63
N ARG A 278 -37.45 24.55 -17.70
CA ARG A 278 -37.73 23.56 -18.75
C ARG A 278 -39.22 23.19 -18.77
N SER A 279 -39.80 22.88 -17.62
CA SER A 279 -41.22 22.51 -17.48
C SER A 279 -42.15 23.65 -17.91
N SER A 280 -41.86 24.88 -17.50
CA SER A 280 -42.63 26.07 -17.87
C SER A 280 -42.53 26.38 -19.36
N ALA A 281 -41.35 26.21 -19.96
CA ALA A 281 -41.15 26.37 -21.40
C ALA A 281 -41.94 25.33 -22.21
N GLU A 282 -41.90 24.05 -21.82
CA GLU A 282 -42.68 22.96 -22.43
C GLU A 282 -44.20 23.23 -22.34
N ALA A 283 -44.69 23.60 -21.14
CA ALA A 283 -46.09 23.93 -20.92
C ALA A 283 -46.53 25.15 -21.75
N SER A 284 -45.68 26.17 -21.86
CA SER A 284 -45.94 27.36 -22.68
C SER A 284 -46.09 27.03 -24.16
N GLN A 285 -45.21 26.19 -24.72
CA GLN A 285 -45.32 25.75 -26.12
C GLN A 285 -46.59 24.94 -26.37
N ARG A 286 -46.95 24.02 -25.45
CA ARG A 286 -48.20 23.25 -25.53
C ARG A 286 -49.43 24.14 -25.43
N LEU A 287 -49.43 25.09 -24.50
CA LEU A 287 -50.51 26.06 -24.33
C LEU A 287 -50.69 26.91 -25.58
N GLN A 288 -49.61 27.38 -26.20
CA GLN A 288 -49.67 28.16 -27.44
C GLN A 288 -50.30 27.35 -28.58
N PHE A 289 -49.92 26.08 -28.73
CA PHE A 289 -50.54 25.18 -29.70
C PHE A 289 -52.05 25.04 -29.43
N LEU A 290 -52.45 24.72 -28.20
CA LEU A 290 -53.87 24.57 -27.85
C LEU A 290 -54.66 25.87 -28.08
N ARG A 291 -54.11 27.03 -27.68
CA ARG A 291 -54.73 28.35 -27.91
C ARG A 291 -54.87 28.70 -29.38
N SER A 292 -53.99 28.21 -30.26
CA SER A 292 -54.12 28.41 -31.70
C SER A 292 -55.24 27.56 -32.32
N GLN A 293 -55.52 26.38 -31.75
CA GLN A 293 -56.56 25.46 -32.24
C GLN A 293 -57.95 25.76 -31.67
N LEU A 294 -58.04 26.30 -30.46
CA LEU A 294 -59.31 26.61 -29.79
C LEU A 294 -60.26 27.48 -30.63
N PRO A 295 -59.83 28.59 -31.29
CA PRO A 295 -60.70 29.38 -32.16
C PRO A 295 -61.21 28.60 -33.37
N VAL A 296 -60.37 27.74 -33.96
CA VAL A 296 -60.74 26.91 -35.12
C VAL A 296 -61.86 25.94 -34.72
N VAL A 297 -61.66 25.20 -33.63
CA VAL A 297 -62.65 24.23 -33.13
C VAL A 297 -63.91 24.93 -32.61
N ARG A 298 -63.79 26.13 -32.04
CA ARG A 298 -64.95 26.94 -31.65
C ARG A 298 -65.79 27.35 -32.86
N LEU A 299 -65.17 27.82 -33.94
CA LEU A 299 -65.87 28.18 -35.17
C LEU A 299 -66.58 26.97 -35.78
N ASP A 300 -65.93 25.81 -35.76
CA ASP A 300 -66.53 24.56 -36.22
C ASP A 300 -67.72 24.13 -35.34
N LEU A 301 -67.64 24.36 -34.01
CA LEU A 301 -68.76 24.14 -33.10
C LEU A 301 -69.93 25.07 -33.42
N GLU A 302 -69.69 26.37 -33.59
CA GLU A 302 -70.73 27.36 -33.94
C GLU A 302 -71.41 26.99 -35.27
N LYS A 303 -70.65 26.54 -36.27
CA LYS A 303 -71.19 26.03 -37.54
C LYS A 303 -72.03 24.76 -37.35
N ALA A 304 -71.56 23.80 -36.55
CA ALA A 304 -72.27 22.55 -36.29
C ALA A 304 -73.58 22.80 -35.51
N GLU A 305 -73.55 23.68 -34.52
CA GLU A 305 -74.73 24.12 -33.76
C GLU A 305 -75.74 24.86 -34.66
N ALA A 306 -75.27 25.80 -35.48
CA ALA A 306 -76.14 26.51 -36.42
C ALA A 306 -76.79 25.58 -37.44
N ALA A 307 -76.03 24.64 -38.02
CA ALA A 307 -76.56 23.65 -38.96
C ALA A 307 -77.59 22.72 -38.29
N TYR A 308 -77.32 22.27 -37.07
CA TYR A 308 -78.24 21.46 -36.29
C TYR A 308 -79.54 22.21 -35.96
N ASN A 309 -79.45 23.45 -35.48
CA ASN A 309 -80.59 24.29 -35.15
C ASN A 309 -81.43 24.64 -36.39
N ALA A 310 -80.79 25.02 -37.50
CA ALA A 310 -81.49 25.30 -38.76
C ALA A 310 -82.25 24.07 -39.27
N TYR A 311 -81.64 22.89 -39.18
CA TYR A 311 -82.30 21.64 -39.56
C TYR A 311 -83.47 21.30 -38.62
N GLN A 312 -83.31 21.44 -37.30
CA GLN A 312 -84.41 21.26 -36.34
C GLN A 312 -85.61 22.16 -36.62
N THR A 313 -85.37 23.45 -36.93
CA THR A 313 -86.46 24.41 -37.22
C THR A 313 -87.19 24.09 -38.53
N THR A 314 -86.47 23.57 -39.53
CA THR A 314 -87.03 23.24 -40.85
C THR A 314 -87.80 21.92 -40.83
N ALA A 315 -87.30 20.92 -40.12
CA ALA A 315 -87.79 19.55 -40.16
C ALA A 315 -88.96 19.25 -39.20
N LYS A 316 -89.61 20.26 -38.59
CA LYS A 316 -90.76 20.18 -37.65
C LYS A 316 -91.03 18.77 -37.08
N SER A 317 -90.42 18.48 -35.94
CA SER A 317 -90.75 17.34 -35.04
C SER A 317 -90.29 15.94 -35.48
N ALA A 318 -89.05 15.79 -35.93
CA ALA A 318 -88.40 14.47 -36.03
C ALA A 318 -87.74 14.08 -34.68
N ASP A 319 -88.42 13.28 -33.86
CA ASP A 319 -87.83 12.73 -32.63
C ASP A 319 -86.93 11.53 -32.92
N ILE A 320 -85.74 11.52 -32.31
CA ILE A 320 -84.81 10.39 -32.38
C ILE A 320 -85.36 9.25 -31.51
N SER A 321 -85.61 8.08 -32.10
CA SER A 321 -86.04 6.89 -31.35
C SER A 321 -84.99 6.46 -30.32
N VAL A 322 -85.42 5.79 -29.25
CA VAL A 322 -84.52 5.33 -28.17
C VAL A 322 -83.41 4.41 -28.70
N GLU A 323 -83.71 3.54 -29.66
CA GLU A 323 -82.73 2.67 -30.33
C GLU A 323 -81.71 3.47 -31.16
N THR A 324 -82.18 4.48 -31.90
CA THR A 324 -81.33 5.36 -32.72
C THR A 324 -80.43 6.24 -31.86
N ARG A 325 -80.92 6.67 -30.69
CA ARG A 325 -80.14 7.40 -29.68
C ARG A 325 -79.00 6.56 -29.12
N GLY A 326 -79.24 5.27 -28.82
CA GLY A 326 -78.19 4.36 -28.38
C GLY A 326 -77.08 4.15 -29.42
N VAL A 327 -77.44 4.08 -30.71
CA VAL A 327 -76.45 4.02 -31.81
C VAL A 327 -75.69 5.34 -31.93
N LEU A 328 -76.37 6.48 -31.81
CA LEU A 328 -75.75 7.81 -31.79
C LEU A 328 -74.73 7.92 -30.64
N ASP A 329 -75.10 7.55 -29.42
CA ASP A 329 -74.22 7.63 -28.25
C ASP A 329 -72.97 6.76 -28.43
N GLN A 330 -73.11 5.56 -29.03
CA GLN A 330 -71.96 4.71 -29.36
C GLN A 330 -71.04 5.34 -30.42
N VAL A 331 -71.61 5.94 -31.47
CA VAL A 331 -70.83 6.60 -32.53
C VAL A 331 -70.13 7.84 -31.99
N VAL A 332 -70.81 8.66 -31.19
CA VAL A 332 -70.23 9.83 -30.52
C VAL A 332 -69.11 9.40 -29.56
N GLY A 333 -69.31 8.30 -28.82
CA GLY A 333 -68.27 7.71 -27.98
C GLY A 333 -67.02 7.31 -28.76
N ILE A 334 -67.18 6.61 -29.89
CA ILE A 334 -66.06 6.23 -30.77
C ILE A 334 -65.39 7.47 -31.39
N ASP A 335 -66.16 8.47 -31.83
CA ASP A 335 -65.62 9.69 -32.42
C ASP A 335 -64.88 10.56 -31.41
N ASN A 336 -65.31 10.58 -30.15
CA ASN A 336 -64.58 11.20 -29.06
C ASN A 336 -63.23 10.50 -28.82
N GLN A 337 -63.22 9.16 -28.80
CA GLN A 337 -61.99 8.39 -28.69
C GLN A 337 -61.06 8.64 -29.89
N LEU A 338 -61.58 8.61 -31.12
CA LEU A 338 -60.80 8.90 -32.33
C LEU A 338 -60.25 10.33 -32.33
N SER A 339 -61.02 11.31 -31.84
CA SER A 339 -60.57 12.70 -31.73
C SER A 339 -59.43 12.83 -30.72
N GLU A 340 -59.51 12.12 -29.58
CA GLU A 340 -58.41 12.06 -28.61
C GLU A 340 -57.16 11.39 -29.20
N LEU A 341 -57.32 10.26 -29.90
CA LEU A 341 -56.20 9.56 -30.55
C LEU A 341 -55.59 10.39 -31.69
N LYS A 342 -56.38 11.17 -32.43
CA LYS A 342 -55.88 12.12 -33.43
C LYS A 342 -55.04 13.22 -32.81
N LEU A 343 -55.46 13.76 -31.66
CA LEU A 343 -54.65 14.72 -30.90
C LEU A 343 -53.34 14.08 -30.41
N LYS A 344 -53.40 12.86 -29.88
CA LYS A 344 -52.19 12.09 -29.49
C LYS A 344 -51.29 11.82 -30.69
N ARG A 345 -51.86 11.53 -31.86
CA ARG A 345 -51.11 11.33 -33.11
C ARG A 345 -50.39 12.61 -33.53
N ALA A 346 -51.06 13.76 -33.51
CA ALA A 346 -50.44 15.04 -33.82
C ALA A 346 -49.30 15.39 -32.84
N GLU A 347 -49.40 14.97 -31.57
CA GLU A 347 -48.29 15.05 -30.62
C GLU A 347 -47.14 14.09 -30.99
N TYR A 348 -47.47 12.84 -31.33
CA TYR A 348 -46.47 11.84 -31.72
C TYR A 348 -45.77 12.17 -33.04
N ASP A 349 -46.44 12.79 -34.00
CA ASP A 349 -45.84 13.25 -35.26
C ASP A 349 -44.69 14.24 -35.04
N ARG A 350 -44.67 14.93 -33.88
CA ARG A 350 -43.59 15.84 -33.48
C ARG A 350 -42.45 15.14 -32.73
N LEU A 351 -42.73 13.99 -32.13
CA LEU A 351 -41.83 13.31 -31.18
C LEU A 351 -41.22 12.01 -31.74
N TYR A 352 -41.90 11.33 -32.67
CA TYR A 352 -41.57 9.98 -33.13
C TYR A 352 -41.66 9.86 -34.64
N THR A 353 -40.91 8.90 -35.21
CA THR A 353 -41.07 8.50 -36.61
C THR A 353 -42.27 7.57 -36.80
N PRO A 354 -42.86 7.50 -38.00
CA PRO A 354 -43.98 6.60 -38.29
C PRO A 354 -43.70 5.10 -38.03
N THR A 355 -42.43 4.72 -37.99
CA THR A 355 -41.98 3.34 -37.73
C THR A 355 -41.89 2.98 -36.25
N HIS A 356 -42.02 3.96 -35.35
CA HIS A 356 -41.89 3.72 -33.90
C HIS A 356 -43.00 2.80 -33.37
N PRO A 357 -42.71 1.82 -32.47
CA PRO A 357 -43.71 0.86 -31.98
C PRO A 357 -44.96 1.51 -31.37
N LEU A 358 -44.80 2.60 -30.60
CA LEU A 358 -45.93 3.33 -30.01
C LEU A 358 -46.80 4.01 -31.09
N TYR A 359 -46.19 4.51 -32.16
CA TYR A 359 -46.92 5.13 -33.27
C TYR A 359 -47.71 4.08 -34.07
N GLN A 360 -47.12 2.92 -34.30
CA GLN A 360 -47.81 1.79 -34.94
C GLN A 360 -48.96 1.26 -34.08
N ALA A 361 -48.75 1.12 -32.77
CA ALA A 361 -49.79 0.71 -31.83
C ALA A 361 -50.96 1.70 -31.82
N LEU A 362 -50.67 3.01 -31.82
CA LEU A 362 -51.68 4.07 -31.91
C LEU A 362 -52.49 3.97 -33.21
N ASN A 363 -51.82 3.80 -34.35
CA ASN A 363 -52.51 3.65 -35.64
C ASN A 363 -53.38 2.38 -35.70
N LYS A 364 -52.93 1.27 -35.12
CA LYS A 364 -53.75 0.04 -35.02
C LYS A 364 -54.99 0.24 -34.16
N GLN A 365 -54.89 0.98 -33.05
CA GLN A 365 -56.05 1.35 -32.23
C GLN A 365 -57.01 2.24 -33.01
N MET A 366 -56.50 3.25 -33.72
CA MET A 366 -57.32 4.12 -34.57
C MET A 366 -58.03 3.32 -35.67
N SER A 367 -57.34 2.44 -36.38
CA SER A 367 -57.95 1.64 -37.45
C SER A 367 -59.04 0.70 -36.91
N SER A 368 -58.82 0.08 -35.76
CA SER A 368 -59.82 -0.79 -35.12
C SER A 368 -61.10 -0.02 -34.72
N LEU A 369 -60.96 1.21 -34.23
CA LEU A 369 -62.09 2.08 -33.93
C LEU A 369 -62.79 2.58 -35.21
N GLU A 370 -62.04 2.89 -36.25
CA GLU A 370 -62.58 3.25 -37.58
C GLU A 370 -63.38 2.10 -38.19
N ASP A 371 -62.89 0.86 -38.11
CA ASP A 371 -63.61 -0.33 -38.57
C ASP A 371 -64.92 -0.52 -37.81
N ARG A 372 -64.90 -0.33 -36.48
CA ARG A 372 -66.09 -0.44 -35.63
C ARG A 372 -67.10 0.67 -35.91
N LYS A 373 -66.63 1.90 -36.17
CA LYS A 373 -67.44 3.02 -36.63
C LYS A 373 -68.09 2.72 -37.97
N ALA A 374 -67.35 2.14 -38.93
CA ALA A 374 -67.87 1.78 -40.25
C ALA A 374 -68.98 0.73 -40.16
N GLN A 375 -68.88 -0.24 -39.24
CA GLN A 375 -69.95 -1.20 -38.98
C GLN A 375 -71.23 -0.54 -38.45
N LEU A 376 -71.11 0.43 -37.54
CA LEU A 376 -72.27 1.19 -37.03
C LEU A 376 -72.86 2.12 -38.09
N GLN A 377 -72.03 2.70 -38.96
CA GLN A 377 -72.49 3.53 -40.08
C GLN A 377 -73.38 2.76 -41.06
N LYS A 378 -73.11 1.46 -41.31
CA LYS A 378 -74.01 0.61 -42.12
C LYS A 378 -75.42 0.49 -41.51
N ARG A 379 -75.54 0.51 -40.18
CA ARG A 379 -76.85 0.53 -39.48
C ARG A 379 -77.53 1.90 -39.53
N ILE A 380 -76.77 2.97 -39.67
CA ILE A 380 -77.32 4.32 -39.85
C ILE A 380 -77.88 4.49 -41.26
N GLN A 381 -77.28 3.84 -42.27
CA GLN A 381 -77.75 3.89 -43.66
C GLN A 381 -79.15 3.27 -43.88
N SER A 382 -79.63 2.42 -42.97
CA SER A 382 -80.99 1.87 -43.01
C SER A 382 -82.06 2.80 -42.42
N LEU A 383 -81.69 3.93 -41.83
CA LEU A 383 -82.65 4.90 -41.28
C LEU A 383 -83.26 5.79 -42.40
N PRO A 384 -84.46 6.36 -42.21
CA PRO A 384 -84.99 7.39 -43.10
C PRO A 384 -84.04 8.57 -43.28
N ALA A 385 -83.98 9.14 -44.49
CA ALA A 385 -83.04 10.23 -44.85
C ALA A 385 -83.11 11.42 -43.89
N THR A 386 -84.30 11.74 -43.37
CA THR A 386 -84.50 12.84 -42.41
C THR A 386 -83.87 12.55 -41.04
N GLN A 387 -83.91 11.29 -40.57
CA GLN A 387 -83.29 10.86 -39.32
C GLN A 387 -81.77 10.71 -39.46
N GLN A 388 -81.28 10.28 -40.63
CA GLN A 388 -79.85 10.21 -40.92
C GLN A 388 -79.18 11.57 -40.83
N GLU A 389 -79.78 12.59 -41.45
CA GLU A 389 -79.21 13.94 -41.45
C GLU A 389 -79.28 14.58 -40.06
N LEU A 390 -80.39 14.38 -39.32
CA LEU A 390 -80.49 14.81 -37.92
C LEU A 390 -79.41 14.17 -37.05
N LEU A 391 -79.19 12.86 -37.20
CA LEU A 391 -78.18 12.11 -36.44
C LEU A 391 -76.77 12.59 -36.80
N ARG A 392 -76.49 12.82 -38.08
CA ARG A 392 -75.20 13.36 -38.55
C ARG A 392 -74.90 14.70 -37.91
N LEU A 393 -75.84 15.64 -37.97
CA LEU A 393 -75.70 16.98 -37.39
C LEU A 393 -75.60 16.93 -35.86
N SER A 394 -76.40 16.08 -35.20
CA SER A 394 -76.34 15.86 -33.75
C SER A 394 -74.99 15.31 -33.30
N ARG A 395 -74.46 14.32 -34.03
CA ARG A 395 -73.13 13.75 -33.80
C ARG A 395 -72.05 14.82 -33.99
N ASP A 396 -72.08 15.53 -35.11
CA ASP A 396 -71.06 16.55 -35.44
C ASP A 396 -71.03 17.66 -34.37
N MET A 397 -72.20 18.12 -33.92
CA MET A 397 -72.33 19.06 -32.80
C MET A 397 -71.77 18.48 -31.49
N GLN A 398 -72.19 17.27 -31.07
CA GLN A 398 -71.77 16.67 -29.80
C GLN A 398 -70.27 16.37 -29.75
N VAL A 399 -69.71 15.79 -30.82
CA VAL A 399 -68.26 15.48 -30.91
C VAL A 399 -67.44 16.77 -30.89
N THR A 400 -67.86 17.78 -31.63
CA THR A 400 -67.14 19.07 -31.67
C THR A 400 -67.22 19.79 -30.32
N ARG A 401 -68.39 19.74 -29.66
CA ARG A 401 -68.57 20.31 -28.31
C ARG A 401 -67.68 19.62 -27.28
N GLN A 402 -67.61 18.29 -27.32
CA GLN A 402 -66.75 17.52 -26.42
C GLN A 402 -65.26 17.80 -26.71
N THR A 403 -64.87 17.87 -27.99
CA THR A 403 -63.50 18.19 -28.40
C THR A 403 -63.10 19.59 -27.95
N TYR A 404 -63.97 20.58 -28.13
CA TYR A 404 -63.76 21.94 -27.64
C TYR A 404 -63.57 21.97 -26.12
N THR A 405 -64.46 21.31 -25.38
CA THR A 405 -64.39 21.23 -23.91
C THR A 405 -63.09 20.54 -23.45
N ASN A 406 -62.69 19.46 -24.12
CA ASN A 406 -61.45 18.75 -23.82
C ASN A 406 -60.21 19.62 -24.11
N LEU A 407 -60.18 20.33 -25.24
CA LEU A 407 -59.09 21.26 -25.56
C LEU A 407 -59.04 22.43 -24.58
N LEU A 408 -60.20 22.95 -24.17
CA LEU A 408 -60.29 24.03 -23.18
C LEU A 408 -59.76 23.57 -21.83
N ASN A 409 -60.18 22.40 -21.34
CA ASN A 409 -59.70 21.82 -20.09
C ASN A 409 -58.18 21.57 -20.14
N LYS A 410 -57.67 21.01 -21.24
CA LYS A 410 -56.21 20.84 -21.44
C LYS A 410 -55.48 22.17 -21.47
N ALA A 411 -56.05 23.21 -22.11
CA ALA A 411 -55.44 24.53 -22.13
C ALA A 411 -55.40 25.15 -20.73
N GLN A 412 -56.47 25.02 -19.95
CA GLN A 412 -56.51 25.46 -18.55
C GLN A 412 -55.48 24.71 -17.69
N GLU A 413 -55.36 23.39 -17.85
CA GLU A 413 -54.34 22.58 -17.18
C GLU A 413 -52.92 23.06 -17.51
N GLN A 414 -52.61 23.28 -18.80
CA GLN A 414 -51.28 23.80 -19.20
C GLN A 414 -51.03 25.21 -18.67
N ASP A 415 -52.07 26.06 -18.57
CA ASP A 415 -51.93 27.41 -18.01
C ASP A 415 -51.64 27.36 -16.51
N ILE A 416 -52.26 26.42 -15.77
CA ILE A 416 -51.95 26.17 -14.35
C ILE A 416 -50.51 25.67 -14.19
N ILE A 417 -50.03 24.74 -15.02
CA ILE A 417 -48.65 24.24 -14.95
C ILE A 417 -47.64 25.37 -15.21
N ARG A 418 -47.89 26.18 -16.25
CA ARG A 418 -47.07 27.34 -16.60
C ARG A 418 -47.03 28.38 -15.48
N ALA A 419 -48.18 28.70 -14.90
CA ALA A 419 -48.32 29.69 -13.84
C ALA A 419 -47.83 29.18 -12.47
N GLY A 420 -47.96 27.88 -12.21
CA GLY A 420 -47.64 27.27 -10.91
C GLY A 420 -46.14 27.20 -10.62
N THR A 421 -45.26 27.30 -11.62
CA THR A 421 -43.81 27.10 -11.48
C THR A 421 -43.43 25.81 -10.73
N ILE A 422 -44.35 24.84 -10.68
CA ILE A 422 -44.16 23.59 -9.95
C ILE A 422 -43.32 22.68 -10.85
N GLY A 423 -42.04 22.54 -10.53
CA GLY A 423 -41.19 21.51 -11.10
C GLY A 423 -41.56 20.13 -10.57
N ASN A 424 -41.18 19.06 -11.27
CA ASN A 424 -41.36 17.69 -10.78
C ASN A 424 -40.18 17.24 -9.91
N VAL A 425 -39.38 18.18 -9.41
CA VAL A 425 -38.17 17.94 -8.66
C VAL A 425 -38.22 18.75 -7.37
N ARG A 426 -37.90 18.12 -6.25
CA ARG A 426 -37.81 18.76 -4.94
C ARG A 426 -36.54 18.34 -4.20
N VAL A 427 -35.94 19.27 -3.47
CA VAL A 427 -34.86 18.96 -2.53
C VAL A 427 -35.50 18.36 -1.27
N ILE A 428 -35.07 17.16 -0.87
CA ILE A 428 -35.46 16.55 0.40
C ILE A 428 -34.46 16.97 1.48
N ASP A 429 -33.19 16.64 1.25
CA ASP A 429 -32.09 16.95 2.18
C ASP A 429 -31.17 18.00 1.54
N THR A 430 -30.96 19.08 2.28
CA THR A 430 -29.97 20.11 1.93
C THR A 430 -28.55 19.61 2.15
N ALA A 431 -27.58 20.20 1.45
CA ALA A 431 -26.20 19.78 1.55
C ALA A 431 -25.63 20.01 2.96
N GLN A 432 -25.23 18.92 3.62
CA GLN A 432 -24.58 18.99 4.94
C GLN A 432 -23.43 17.99 5.04
N ALA A 433 -22.27 18.48 5.47
CA ALA A 433 -21.08 17.68 5.70
C ALA A 433 -20.95 17.29 7.18
N ASN A 434 -20.62 16.03 7.44
CA ASN A 434 -20.32 15.57 8.79
C ASN A 434 -18.91 16.04 9.22
N VAL A 435 -18.85 17.14 9.97
CA VAL A 435 -17.58 17.73 10.45
C VAL A 435 -16.92 16.91 11.56
N GLU A 436 -17.70 16.11 12.30
CA GLU A 436 -17.19 15.31 13.42
C GLU A 436 -16.40 14.09 12.93
N GLN A 437 -16.80 13.51 11.79
CA GLN A 437 -16.23 12.28 11.26
C GLN A 437 -15.72 12.46 9.82
N PRO A 438 -14.43 12.77 9.62
CA PRO A 438 -13.86 12.86 8.27
C PRO A 438 -13.83 11.49 7.59
N ALA A 439 -14.18 11.46 6.30
CA ALA A 439 -14.23 10.23 5.51
C ALA A 439 -12.83 9.66 5.20
N LYS A 440 -11.84 10.54 5.01
CA LYS A 440 -10.43 10.18 4.79
C LYS A 440 -9.52 11.07 5.64
N PRO A 441 -8.29 10.61 5.96
CA PRO A 441 -7.77 9.25 5.77
C PRO A 441 -8.36 8.24 6.76
N MET A 442 -8.52 6.98 6.35
CA MET A 442 -8.93 5.89 7.23
C MET A 442 -7.78 5.52 8.19
N ARG A 443 -7.59 6.30 9.26
CA ARG A 443 -6.44 6.23 10.16
C ARG A 443 -6.11 4.82 10.62
N LYS A 444 -7.13 4.05 11.01
CA LYS A 444 -6.98 2.64 11.47
C LYS A 444 -6.43 1.73 10.36
N VAL A 445 -6.90 1.88 9.12
CA VAL A 445 -6.48 1.06 7.98
C VAL A 445 -5.05 1.39 7.57
N ILE A 446 -4.68 2.67 7.55
CA ILE A 446 -3.32 3.10 7.20
C ILE A 446 -2.30 2.55 8.19
N VAL A 447 -2.55 2.68 9.49
CA VAL A 447 -1.64 2.16 10.52
C VAL A 447 -1.51 0.64 10.41
N LEU A 448 -2.62 -0.08 10.19
CA LEU A 448 -2.63 -1.53 9.98
C LEU A 448 -1.83 -1.95 8.73
N LEU A 449 -1.98 -1.23 7.62
CA LEU A 449 -1.27 -1.56 6.38
C LEU A 449 0.23 -1.25 6.52
N ALA A 450 0.59 -0.14 7.16
CA ALA A 450 1.97 0.23 7.43
C ALA A 450 2.64 -0.79 8.36
N THR A 451 1.98 -1.23 9.43
CA THR A 451 2.52 -2.27 10.33
C THR A 451 2.71 -3.59 9.58
N LEU A 452 1.75 -4.01 8.77
CA LEU A 452 1.86 -5.23 7.96
C LEU A 452 3.03 -5.15 6.97
N LEU A 453 3.19 -4.01 6.28
CA LEU A 453 4.31 -3.77 5.38
C LEU A 453 5.65 -3.83 6.13
N GLY A 454 5.75 -3.20 7.30
CA GLY A 454 6.94 -3.24 8.14
C GLY A 454 7.30 -4.66 8.58
N PHE A 455 6.30 -5.48 8.90
CA PHE A 455 6.49 -6.90 9.21
C PHE A 455 7.02 -7.69 8.01
N CYS A 456 6.44 -7.51 6.82
CA CYS A 456 6.94 -8.16 5.59
C CYS A 456 8.38 -7.74 5.26
N VAL A 457 8.72 -6.46 5.39
CA VAL A 457 10.09 -5.97 5.18
C VAL A 457 11.05 -6.57 6.21
N ALA A 458 10.64 -6.67 7.48
CA ALA A 458 11.45 -7.30 8.51
C ALA A 458 11.75 -8.77 8.21
N LEU A 459 10.75 -9.53 7.76
CA LEU A 459 10.92 -10.90 7.29
C LEU A 459 11.87 -10.98 6.09
N GLY A 460 11.72 -10.08 5.11
CA GLY A 460 12.59 -10.02 3.94
C GLY A 460 14.06 -9.81 4.31
N ILE A 461 14.35 -8.85 5.19
CA ILE A 461 15.71 -8.60 5.68
C ILE A 461 16.26 -9.81 6.45
N LEU A 462 15.42 -10.47 7.25
CA LEU A 462 15.80 -11.65 8.01
C LEU A 462 16.22 -12.81 7.09
N PHE A 463 15.40 -13.14 6.09
CA PHE A 463 15.72 -14.20 5.12
C PHE A 463 16.94 -13.85 4.27
N LEU A 464 17.06 -12.59 3.84
CA LEU A 464 18.23 -12.12 3.09
C LEU A 464 19.50 -12.31 3.91
N ARG A 465 19.51 -11.90 5.17
CA ARG A 465 20.67 -12.07 6.06
C ARG A 465 21.04 -13.53 6.27
N GLN A 466 20.05 -14.41 6.41
CA GLN A 466 20.29 -15.85 6.59
C GLN A 466 20.85 -16.51 5.33
N ALA A 467 20.44 -16.06 4.14
CA ALA A 467 20.96 -16.59 2.88
C ALA A 467 22.49 -16.38 2.73
N PHE A 468 23.06 -15.35 3.35
CA PHE A 468 24.49 -15.03 3.25
C PHE A 468 25.40 -15.69 4.29
N TYR A 469 24.89 -16.29 5.38
CA TYR A 469 25.71 -16.89 6.44
C TYR A 469 25.24 -18.30 6.82
N ARG A 470 25.79 -19.34 6.17
CA ARG A 470 25.56 -20.76 6.52
C ARG A 470 26.84 -21.42 7.04
N GLY A 471 27.10 -21.29 8.35
CA GLY A 471 28.10 -22.10 9.04
C GLY A 471 27.54 -23.46 9.49
N VAL A 472 28.41 -24.45 9.71
CA VAL A 472 28.00 -25.78 10.19
C VAL A 472 27.60 -25.71 11.67
N GLU A 473 26.37 -26.16 11.96
CA GLU A 473 25.84 -26.24 13.33
C GLU A 473 25.76 -27.68 13.86
N ASN A 474 25.80 -28.71 13.00
CA ASN A 474 25.66 -30.10 13.42
C ASN A 474 26.94 -30.91 13.12
N PRO A 475 27.42 -31.78 14.04
CA PRO A 475 28.56 -32.67 13.80
C PRO A 475 28.38 -33.58 12.58
N GLU A 476 27.17 -34.10 12.36
CA GLU A 476 26.82 -34.95 11.22
C GLU A 476 27.15 -34.31 9.86
N ALA A 477 27.02 -32.97 9.76
CA ALA A 477 27.36 -32.26 8.54
C ALA A 477 28.86 -32.25 8.25
N ILE A 478 29.72 -32.43 9.27
CA ILE A 478 31.16 -32.61 9.10
C ILE A 478 31.47 -34.07 8.73
N GLU A 479 30.76 -35.02 9.34
CA GLU A 479 30.91 -36.45 9.05
C GLU A 479 30.51 -36.79 7.60
N GLN A 480 29.46 -36.14 7.07
CA GLN A 480 29.07 -36.23 5.67
C GLN A 480 30.15 -35.75 4.69
N LEU A 481 31.10 -34.91 5.15
CA LEU A 481 32.25 -34.47 4.35
C LEU A 481 33.43 -35.47 4.42
N GLY A 482 33.25 -36.60 5.13
CA GLY A 482 34.26 -37.64 5.29
C GLY A 482 35.29 -37.37 6.37
N LEU A 483 34.97 -36.54 7.38
CA LEU A 483 35.81 -36.29 8.55
C LEU A 483 35.10 -36.75 9.82
N SER A 484 35.73 -37.63 10.60
CA SER A 484 35.22 -37.99 11.93
C SER A 484 35.31 -36.79 12.89
N VAL A 485 34.28 -36.57 13.70
CA VAL A 485 34.31 -35.49 14.72
C VAL A 485 34.86 -36.08 16.02
N LEU A 486 36.10 -35.72 16.37
CA LEU A 486 36.79 -36.27 17.55
C LEU A 486 36.33 -35.64 18.87
N ALA A 487 35.87 -34.39 18.82
CA ALA A 487 35.32 -33.69 19.97
C ALA A 487 34.41 -32.52 19.54
N ALA A 488 33.35 -32.31 20.32
CA ALA A 488 32.50 -31.12 20.26
C ALA A 488 32.70 -30.29 21.52
N ILE A 489 33.45 -29.18 21.41
CA ILE A 489 33.84 -28.36 22.55
C ILE A 489 32.78 -27.26 22.77
N PRO A 490 32.09 -27.22 23.92
CA PRO A 490 31.07 -26.22 24.21
C PRO A 490 31.68 -24.81 24.37
N TYR A 491 30.87 -23.80 24.09
CA TYR A 491 31.25 -22.40 24.32
C TYR A 491 31.36 -22.10 25.82
N SER A 492 32.59 -21.85 26.32
CA SER A 492 32.81 -21.43 27.70
C SER A 492 32.61 -19.92 27.87
N ARG A 493 31.72 -19.54 28.79
CA ARG A 493 31.58 -18.13 29.24
C ARG A 493 32.75 -17.68 30.09
N GLN A 494 33.45 -18.61 30.75
CA GLN A 494 34.61 -18.30 31.57
C GLN A 494 35.80 -17.91 30.69
N GLN A 495 36.03 -18.64 29.59
CA GLN A 495 37.00 -18.26 28.56
C GLN A 495 36.72 -16.86 28.00
N GLU A 496 35.45 -16.51 27.75
CA GLU A 496 35.10 -15.16 27.27
C GLU A 496 35.46 -14.06 28.27
N ARG A 497 35.34 -14.32 29.58
CA ARG A 497 35.76 -13.38 30.63
C ARG A 497 37.27 -13.23 30.66
N LEU A 498 38.02 -14.34 30.63
CA LEU A 498 39.48 -14.35 30.58
C LEU A 498 40.00 -13.58 29.35
N GLU A 499 39.35 -13.70 28.19
CA GLU A 499 39.72 -12.94 26.99
C GLU A 499 39.46 -11.43 27.10
N LYS A 500 38.37 -11.01 27.77
CA LYS A 500 38.09 -9.60 28.04
C LYS A 500 39.11 -9.02 29.01
N GLU A 501 39.43 -9.75 30.07
CA GLU A 501 40.46 -9.39 31.05
C GLU A 501 41.86 -9.35 30.44
N ARG A 502 42.17 -10.24 29.49
CA ARG A 502 43.44 -10.20 28.73
C ARG A 502 43.56 -8.97 27.83
N LYS A 503 42.45 -8.47 27.27
CA LYS A 503 42.46 -7.25 26.43
C LYS A 503 42.70 -5.98 27.25
N GLY A 504 42.37 -5.98 28.55
CA GLY A 504 42.61 -4.85 29.46
C GLY A 504 43.98 -4.88 30.15
N ASP A 505 44.68 -6.02 30.09
CA ASP A 505 45.97 -6.24 30.76
C ASP A 505 47.12 -6.00 29.77
N ILE A 506 47.72 -4.81 29.85
CA ILE A 506 48.79 -4.34 28.93
C ILE A 506 50.14 -5.01 29.25
N LEU A 507 50.33 -5.47 30.50
CA LEU A 507 51.59 -6.04 31.00
C LEU A 507 51.66 -7.57 30.87
N GLY A 508 50.51 -8.27 30.86
CA GLY A 508 50.42 -9.64 30.32
C GLY A 508 51.20 -10.72 31.07
N HIS A 509 51.35 -10.60 32.40
CA HIS A 509 52.19 -11.49 33.21
C HIS A 509 51.48 -12.68 33.86
N THR A 510 50.14 -12.75 33.81
CA THR A 510 49.39 -13.87 34.40
C THR A 510 48.91 -14.83 33.31
N PRO A 511 49.18 -16.15 33.41
CA PRO A 511 48.65 -17.10 32.45
C PRO A 511 47.13 -17.17 32.58
N LYS A 512 46.46 -16.96 31.45
CA LYS A 512 44.99 -16.97 31.35
C LYS A 512 44.57 -18.19 30.55
N LEU A 513 44.88 -19.36 31.09
CA LEU A 513 44.58 -20.67 30.50
C LEU A 513 43.40 -21.32 31.23
N LEU A 514 42.35 -21.67 30.48
CA LEU A 514 41.12 -22.24 31.04
C LEU A 514 41.38 -23.56 31.79
N ALA A 515 42.27 -24.39 31.29
CA ALA A 515 42.67 -25.67 31.91
C ALA A 515 43.29 -25.49 33.31
N ALA A 516 43.94 -24.35 33.58
CA ALA A 516 44.54 -24.04 34.87
C ALA A 516 43.59 -23.23 35.76
N SER A 517 42.88 -22.24 35.22
CA SER A 517 42.03 -21.35 36.01
C SER A 517 40.73 -21.99 36.46
N THR A 518 40.11 -22.82 35.62
CA THR A 518 38.81 -23.44 35.89
C THR A 518 38.76 -24.89 35.42
N PRO A 519 39.41 -25.83 36.13
CA PRO A 519 39.47 -27.23 35.71
C PRO A 519 38.11 -27.92 35.52
N GLY A 520 37.06 -27.45 36.21
CA GLY A 520 35.68 -27.98 36.12
C GLY A 520 34.80 -27.43 35.00
N ASP A 521 35.32 -26.58 34.10
CA ASP A 521 34.55 -26.08 32.95
C ASP A 521 34.21 -27.23 31.95
N LEU A 522 33.00 -27.21 31.38
CA LEU A 522 32.55 -28.21 30.41
C LEU A 522 33.43 -28.27 29.15
N ALA A 523 34.07 -27.16 28.78
CA ALA A 523 35.02 -27.14 27.67
C ALA A 523 36.28 -27.95 28.00
N ASN A 524 36.75 -27.91 29.25
CA ASN A 524 37.90 -28.73 29.67
C ASN A 524 37.55 -30.21 29.70
N GLU A 525 36.32 -30.57 30.09
CA GLU A 525 35.86 -31.96 30.04
C GLU A 525 35.82 -32.49 28.60
N ALA A 526 35.29 -31.70 27.66
CA ALA A 526 35.34 -32.06 26.23
C ALA A 526 36.77 -32.19 25.70
N ILE A 527 37.73 -31.41 26.20
CA ILE A 527 39.15 -31.52 25.85
C ILE A 527 39.80 -32.75 26.53
N ARG A 528 39.37 -33.16 27.73
CA ARG A 528 39.79 -34.45 28.33
C ARG A 528 39.32 -35.63 27.49
N SER A 529 38.09 -35.59 26.97
CA SER A 529 37.60 -36.59 26.01
C SER A 529 38.43 -36.57 24.73
N LEU A 530 38.77 -35.38 24.20
CA LEU A 530 39.66 -35.24 23.05
C LEU A 530 41.04 -35.86 23.31
N ARG A 531 41.63 -35.67 24.49
CA ARG A 531 42.90 -36.30 24.88
C ARG A 531 42.81 -37.82 24.79
N THR A 532 41.74 -38.43 25.31
CA THR A 532 41.55 -39.90 25.23
C THR A 532 41.48 -40.37 23.79
N ASN A 533 40.70 -39.69 22.93
CA ASN A 533 40.61 -40.02 21.50
C ASN A 533 41.96 -39.85 20.79
N LEU A 534 42.71 -38.80 21.15
CA LEU A 534 44.04 -38.56 20.61
C LEU A 534 45.05 -39.64 21.03
N HIS A 535 44.98 -40.12 22.28
CA HIS A 535 45.85 -41.19 22.76
C HIS A 535 45.71 -42.46 21.91
N PHE A 536 44.48 -42.87 21.58
CA PHE A 536 44.25 -44.00 20.68
C PHE A 536 44.76 -43.74 19.26
N ALA A 537 44.56 -42.53 18.73
CA ALA A 537 45.06 -42.17 17.40
C ALA A 537 46.60 -42.16 17.34
N LEU A 538 47.28 -41.84 18.45
CA LEU A 538 48.76 -41.83 18.53
C LEU A 538 49.38 -43.23 18.51
N LEU A 539 48.66 -44.27 18.94
CA LEU A 539 49.16 -45.66 18.90
C LEU A 539 49.42 -46.14 17.46
N GLU A 540 48.69 -45.61 16.49
CA GLU A 540 48.82 -45.96 15.06
C GLU A 540 49.61 -44.90 14.27
N ALA A 541 50.04 -43.81 14.92
CA ALA A 541 50.72 -42.70 14.27
C ALA A 541 52.21 -42.97 14.03
N ARG A 542 52.78 -42.28 13.03
CA ARG A 542 54.21 -42.42 12.67
C ARG A 542 55.17 -41.81 13.70
N ASN A 543 54.71 -40.78 14.41
CA ASN A 543 55.45 -40.08 15.44
C ASN A 543 54.45 -39.44 16.43
N ASN A 544 54.98 -38.89 17.53
CA ASN A 544 54.20 -38.21 18.57
C ASN A 544 53.98 -36.70 18.30
N VAL A 545 54.04 -36.27 17.04
CA VAL A 545 53.84 -34.86 16.65
C VAL A 545 52.42 -34.67 16.10
N VAL A 546 51.66 -33.77 16.74
CA VAL A 546 50.26 -33.49 16.44
C VAL A 546 50.10 -32.06 15.95
N MET A 547 49.55 -31.88 14.75
CA MET A 547 49.22 -30.57 14.20
C MET A 547 47.76 -30.20 14.45
N LEU A 548 47.52 -28.97 14.88
CA LEU A 548 46.19 -28.35 14.83
C LEU A 548 46.17 -27.22 13.81
N THR A 549 45.20 -27.25 12.90
CA THR A 549 44.93 -26.17 11.93
C THR A 549 43.43 -25.87 11.84
N SER A 550 43.04 -24.87 11.06
CA SER A 550 41.63 -24.54 10.81
C SER A 550 41.39 -24.10 9.36
N PRO A 551 40.15 -24.18 8.83
CA PRO A 551 39.85 -23.66 7.50
C PRO A 551 40.10 -22.15 7.41
N ALA A 552 39.56 -21.39 8.36
CA ALA A 552 39.63 -19.93 8.41
C ALA A 552 40.13 -19.42 9.78
N PRO A 553 40.56 -18.15 9.87
CA PRO A 553 40.89 -17.51 11.15
C PRO A 553 39.71 -17.52 12.13
N GLY A 554 40.01 -17.49 13.44
CA GLY A 554 38.97 -17.38 14.47
C GLY A 554 38.25 -18.68 14.82
N ALA A 555 38.67 -19.83 14.28
CA ALA A 555 38.08 -21.12 14.63
C ALA A 555 38.36 -21.58 16.08
N GLY A 556 39.35 -20.96 16.73
CA GLY A 556 39.79 -21.28 18.09
C GLY A 556 40.86 -22.37 18.16
N LYS A 557 41.64 -22.56 17.09
CA LYS A 557 42.80 -23.47 17.03
C LYS A 557 43.74 -23.33 18.25
N SER A 558 44.13 -22.10 18.57
CA SER A 558 45.08 -21.77 19.64
C SER A 558 44.49 -22.03 21.02
N PHE A 559 43.16 -21.85 21.16
CA PHE A 559 42.45 -22.21 22.39
C PHE A 559 42.45 -23.73 22.60
N VAL A 560 42.19 -24.50 21.54
CA VAL A 560 42.19 -25.97 21.63
C VAL A 560 43.62 -26.48 21.88
N SER A 561 44.61 -25.98 21.14
CA SER A 561 46.01 -26.44 21.28
C SER A 561 46.59 -26.13 22.66
N SER A 562 46.39 -24.92 23.20
CA SER A 562 46.95 -24.55 24.50
C SER A 562 46.33 -25.34 25.66
N ASN A 563 45.00 -25.53 25.64
CA ASN A 563 44.31 -26.25 26.71
C ASN A 563 44.51 -27.77 26.60
N LEU A 564 44.58 -28.31 25.38
CA LEU A 564 44.93 -29.71 25.17
C LEU A 564 46.34 -30.02 25.69
N ALA A 565 47.32 -29.15 25.39
CA ALA A 565 48.68 -29.31 25.87
C ALA A 565 48.76 -29.35 27.40
N ALA A 566 48.08 -28.43 28.08
CA ALA A 566 48.02 -28.44 29.55
C ALA A 566 47.29 -29.66 30.13
N ILE A 567 46.20 -30.12 29.50
CA ILE A 567 45.46 -31.30 29.97
C ILE A 567 46.25 -32.60 29.78
N VAL A 568 47.12 -32.67 28.76
CA VAL A 568 48.07 -33.78 28.57
C VAL A 568 49.20 -33.70 29.61
N ALA A 569 49.80 -32.53 29.80
CA ALA A 569 50.86 -32.33 30.79
C ALA A 569 50.41 -32.65 32.23
N GLN A 570 49.18 -32.27 32.60
CA GLN A 570 48.56 -32.63 33.87
C GLN A 570 48.40 -34.14 34.11
N SER A 571 48.48 -34.98 33.05
CA SER A 571 48.53 -36.45 33.20
C SER A 571 49.94 -37.01 33.41
N GLY A 572 50.95 -36.15 33.58
CA GLY A 572 52.34 -36.53 33.85
C GLY A 572 53.16 -36.84 32.59
N LEU A 573 52.65 -36.49 31.40
CA LEU A 573 53.36 -36.67 30.13
C LEU A 573 54.13 -35.39 29.78
N ARG A 574 55.40 -35.53 29.42
CA ARG A 574 56.23 -34.40 28.97
C ARG A 574 55.69 -33.88 27.66
N THR A 575 55.13 -32.69 27.66
CA THR A 575 54.43 -32.11 26.52
C THR A 575 55.13 -30.83 26.05
N LEU A 576 55.36 -30.72 24.74
CA LEU A 576 55.86 -29.51 24.11
C LEU A 576 54.79 -28.88 23.22
N LEU A 577 54.50 -27.60 23.42
CA LEU A 577 53.63 -26.82 22.53
C LEU A 577 54.45 -25.84 21.70
N ILE A 578 54.30 -25.91 20.37
CA ILE A 578 55.01 -25.05 19.41
C ILE A 578 53.99 -24.13 18.73
N ASP A 579 54.19 -22.81 18.85
CA ASP A 579 53.44 -21.81 18.10
C ASP A 579 54.08 -21.59 16.72
N ALA A 580 53.63 -22.35 15.72
CA ALA A 580 54.11 -22.24 14.34
C ALA A 580 53.36 -21.18 13.51
N ASP A 581 52.44 -20.44 14.11
CA ASP A 581 51.80 -19.27 13.49
C ASP A 581 52.71 -18.04 13.63
N MET A 582 53.81 -18.00 12.87
CA MET A 582 54.75 -16.87 12.88
C MET A 582 54.15 -15.56 12.33
N ARG A 583 52.92 -15.58 11.80
CA ARG A 583 52.24 -14.42 11.22
C ARG A 583 51.42 -13.68 12.26
N LYS A 584 50.63 -14.41 13.06
CA LYS A 584 49.71 -13.82 14.05
C LYS A 584 49.76 -14.54 15.41
N GLY A 585 50.83 -15.28 15.70
CA GLY A 585 51.03 -16.04 16.93
C GLY A 585 50.92 -15.16 18.18
N TYR A 586 50.11 -15.59 19.13
CA TYR A 586 49.85 -14.89 20.39
C TYR A 586 49.85 -15.83 21.60
N LEU A 587 50.26 -17.10 21.41
CA LEU A 587 50.20 -18.11 22.47
C LEU A 587 51.10 -17.77 23.66
N HIS A 588 52.22 -17.07 23.45
CA HIS A 588 53.06 -16.56 24.54
C HIS A 588 52.24 -15.75 25.57
N ARG A 589 51.26 -14.94 25.12
CA ARG A 589 50.37 -14.17 26.00
C ARG A 589 49.36 -15.03 26.76
N VAL A 590 49.02 -16.21 26.24
CA VAL A 590 48.13 -17.16 26.93
C VAL A 590 48.84 -17.74 28.16
N PHE A 591 50.15 -18.01 28.03
CA PHE A 591 51.00 -18.54 29.10
C PHE A 591 51.65 -17.46 29.99
N GLY A 592 51.32 -16.17 29.79
CA GLY A 592 51.94 -15.08 30.57
C GLY A 592 53.43 -14.86 30.28
N LEU A 593 53.93 -15.41 29.17
CA LEU A 593 55.34 -15.38 28.80
C LEU A 593 55.66 -14.16 27.93
N THR A 594 56.83 -13.58 28.15
CA THR A 594 57.35 -12.51 27.30
C THR A 594 57.90 -13.09 25.99
N PRO A 595 57.64 -12.46 24.82
CA PRO A 595 58.24 -12.91 23.57
C PRO A 595 59.77 -12.82 23.67
N ARG A 596 60.43 -13.97 23.65
CA ARG A 596 61.90 -14.11 23.52
C ARG A 596 62.21 -14.81 22.19
N HIS A 597 63.45 -15.29 22.02
CA HIS A 597 63.80 -16.17 20.90
C HIS A 597 62.83 -17.35 20.82
N GLY A 598 62.22 -17.54 19.66
CA GLY A 598 61.23 -18.59 19.42
C GLY A 598 61.52 -19.40 18.17
N LEU A 599 60.48 -19.95 17.55
CA LEU A 599 60.60 -20.83 16.39
C LEU A 599 61.25 -20.12 15.19
N SER A 600 60.90 -18.85 14.93
CA SER A 600 61.54 -18.10 13.84
C SER A 600 63.05 -17.91 14.07
N ASP A 601 63.45 -17.60 15.31
CA ASP A 601 64.87 -17.46 15.71
C ASP A 601 65.62 -18.80 15.63
N ALA A 602 65.00 -19.91 16.05
CA ALA A 602 65.58 -21.25 15.97
C ALA A 602 65.93 -21.62 14.53
N LEU A 603 65.02 -21.33 13.59
CA LEU A 603 65.16 -21.71 12.19
C LEU A 603 66.07 -20.77 11.40
N SER A 604 66.04 -19.47 11.70
CA SER A 604 66.85 -18.47 10.99
C SER A 604 68.29 -18.35 11.53
N ALA A 605 68.46 -18.37 12.85
CA ALA A 605 69.75 -18.13 13.50
C ALA A 605 70.43 -19.41 14.02
N HIS A 606 69.89 -20.60 13.70
CA HIS A 606 70.42 -21.91 14.10
C HIS A 606 70.67 -22.03 15.60
N ARG A 607 69.80 -21.42 16.41
CA ARG A 607 69.92 -21.50 17.87
C ARG A 607 69.60 -22.93 18.35
N PRO A 608 70.33 -23.44 19.35
CA PRO A 608 70.05 -24.77 19.89
C PRO A 608 68.66 -24.82 20.53
N LEU A 609 68.01 -25.98 20.45
CA LEU A 609 66.64 -26.19 20.91
C LEU A 609 66.47 -25.84 22.41
N SER A 610 67.50 -26.04 23.22
CA SER A 610 67.52 -25.70 24.65
C SER A 610 67.41 -24.19 24.96
N GLU A 611 67.74 -23.31 24.00
CA GLU A 611 67.63 -21.85 24.18
C GLU A 611 66.24 -21.29 23.84
N VAL A 612 65.46 -22.02 23.04
CA VAL A 612 64.14 -21.57 22.54
C VAL A 612 62.97 -22.25 23.24
N ILE A 613 63.25 -23.31 24.02
CA ILE A 613 62.28 -23.93 24.92
C ILE A 613 62.08 -23.04 26.15
N LEU A 614 60.84 -22.66 26.41
CA LEU A 614 60.44 -21.88 27.59
C LEU A 614 59.59 -22.76 28.51
N PRO A 615 59.96 -22.91 29.79
CA PRO A 615 59.10 -23.58 30.76
C PRO A 615 57.83 -22.76 31.01
N THR A 616 56.70 -23.44 31.20
CA THR A 616 55.43 -22.79 31.56
C THR A 616 55.13 -22.96 33.06
N GLU A 617 54.11 -22.25 33.57
CA GLU A 617 53.62 -22.47 34.95
C GLU A 617 52.94 -23.84 35.13
N VAL A 618 52.60 -24.54 34.04
CA VAL A 618 52.02 -25.88 34.09
C VAL A 618 53.15 -26.90 34.14
N PRO A 619 53.23 -27.75 35.18
CA PRO A 619 54.25 -28.81 35.25
C PRO A 619 54.19 -29.73 34.03
N GLU A 620 55.36 -30.22 33.58
CA GLU A 620 55.52 -31.08 32.41
C GLU A 620 55.06 -30.46 31.07
N LEU A 621 54.81 -29.15 31.02
CA LEU A 621 54.48 -28.42 29.81
C LEU A 621 55.55 -27.36 29.48
N ASP A 622 56.21 -27.57 28.36
CA ASP A 622 57.15 -26.63 27.76
C ASP A 622 56.55 -25.96 26.52
N PHE A 623 57.03 -24.76 26.21
CA PHE A 623 56.49 -23.94 25.13
C PHE A 623 57.59 -23.34 24.25
N ILE A 624 57.41 -23.43 22.93
CA ILE A 624 58.19 -22.67 21.94
C ILE A 624 57.26 -21.61 21.34
N SER A 625 57.60 -20.34 21.58
CA SER A 625 56.87 -19.21 20.99
C SER A 625 57.15 -19.12 19.49
N CYS A 626 56.32 -18.37 18.74
CA CYS A 626 56.56 -18.11 17.32
C CYS A 626 57.87 -17.32 17.05
N GLY A 627 58.42 -16.65 18.07
CA GLY A 627 59.56 -15.76 17.95
C GLY A 627 59.18 -14.39 17.36
N PHE A 628 60.17 -13.63 16.92
CA PHE A 628 59.91 -12.36 16.22
C PHE A 628 59.29 -12.63 14.84
N ALA A 629 58.44 -11.71 14.38
CA ALA A 629 57.77 -11.83 13.08
C ALA A 629 58.81 -11.99 11.96
N ALA A 630 58.85 -13.17 11.35
CA ALA A 630 59.74 -13.45 10.23
C ALA A 630 59.15 -12.88 8.93
N PRO A 631 59.96 -12.26 8.06
CA PRO A 631 59.49 -11.77 6.75
C PRO A 631 59.03 -12.94 5.85
N ASN A 632 59.64 -14.11 6.01
CA ASN A 632 59.48 -15.29 5.15
C ASN A 632 59.16 -16.58 5.95
N PRO A 633 57.98 -16.70 6.60
CA PRO A 633 57.67 -17.86 7.46
C PRO A 633 57.60 -19.20 6.71
N SER A 634 57.08 -19.20 5.47
CA SER A 634 56.87 -20.42 4.71
C SER A 634 58.20 -21.05 4.28
N GLU A 635 59.18 -20.22 3.91
CA GLU A 635 60.53 -20.63 3.53
C GLU A 635 61.29 -21.25 4.71
N LEU A 636 61.12 -20.68 5.91
CA LEU A 636 61.73 -21.23 7.14
C LEU A 636 61.17 -22.62 7.48
N LEU A 637 59.87 -22.84 7.27
CA LEU A 637 59.21 -24.13 7.50
C LEU A 637 59.53 -25.19 6.44
N MET A 638 59.99 -24.78 5.25
CA MET A 638 60.44 -25.70 4.19
C MET A 638 61.85 -26.26 4.43
N HIS A 639 62.69 -25.55 5.19
CA HIS A 639 64.09 -25.95 5.41
C HIS A 639 64.18 -27.22 6.26
N ASP A 640 65.20 -28.04 6.00
CA ASP A 640 65.48 -29.28 6.77
C ASP A 640 65.68 -29.04 8.27
N ASN A 641 65.97 -27.80 8.66
CA ASN A 641 66.15 -27.37 10.05
C ASN A 641 64.86 -27.56 10.85
N PHE A 642 63.69 -27.31 10.25
CA PHE A 642 62.42 -27.50 10.93
C PHE A 642 62.12 -28.99 11.13
N ALA A 643 62.44 -29.82 10.14
CA ALA A 643 62.32 -31.27 10.26
C ALA A 643 63.27 -31.83 11.33
N GLN A 644 64.49 -31.31 11.42
CA GLN A 644 65.44 -31.68 12.48
C GLN A 644 64.94 -31.26 13.86
N LEU A 645 64.46 -30.02 14.01
CA LEU A 645 63.88 -29.52 15.26
C LEU A 645 62.73 -30.40 15.75
N LEU A 646 61.81 -30.80 14.86
CA LEU A 646 60.71 -31.69 15.22
C LEU A 646 61.16 -33.09 15.59
N ARG A 647 62.21 -33.64 14.94
CA ARG A 647 62.79 -34.94 15.32
C ARG A 647 63.43 -34.88 16.70
N ASP A 648 64.20 -33.84 16.97
CA ASP A 648 64.86 -33.63 18.26
C ASP A 648 63.81 -33.46 19.37
N ALA A 649 62.80 -32.62 19.15
CA ALA A 649 61.68 -32.45 20.07
C ALA A 649 60.89 -33.74 20.30
N SER A 650 60.59 -34.49 19.24
CA SER A 650 59.88 -35.78 19.29
C SER A 650 60.62 -36.81 20.16
N SER A 651 61.96 -36.76 20.20
CA SER A 651 62.77 -37.66 21.04
C SER A 651 62.81 -37.26 22.53
N MET A 652 62.62 -35.98 22.85
CA MET A 652 62.71 -35.46 24.21
C MET A 652 61.37 -35.44 24.96
N TYR A 653 60.27 -35.29 24.22
CA TYR A 653 58.92 -35.15 24.77
C TYR A 653 58.06 -36.36 24.42
N ASP A 654 57.07 -36.64 25.26
CA ASP A 654 56.11 -37.73 25.02
C ASP A 654 55.03 -37.29 24.01
N LEU A 655 54.72 -35.99 23.95
CA LEU A 655 53.83 -35.40 22.94
C LEU A 655 54.32 -34.01 22.49
N VAL A 656 54.34 -33.77 21.17
CA VAL A 656 54.63 -32.45 20.59
C VAL A 656 53.38 -31.93 19.86
N ILE A 657 52.84 -30.80 20.29
CA ILE A 657 51.67 -30.16 19.67
C ILE A 657 52.12 -28.92 18.90
N VAL A 658 51.69 -28.80 17.65
CA VAL A 658 52.03 -27.66 16.78
C VAL A 658 50.76 -26.89 16.40
N ASP A 659 50.64 -25.63 16.88
CA ASP A 659 49.59 -24.69 16.46
C ASP A 659 50.01 -24.03 15.14
N THR A 660 49.21 -24.18 14.09
CA THR A 660 49.54 -23.67 12.74
C THR A 660 48.54 -22.61 12.29
N PRO A 661 48.88 -21.73 11.33
CA PRO A 661 47.90 -20.79 10.79
C PRO A 661 46.80 -21.51 9.97
N PRO A 662 45.68 -20.82 9.65
CA PRO A 662 44.58 -21.43 8.91
C PRO A 662 45.00 -21.87 7.50
N VAL A 663 44.64 -23.10 7.13
CA VAL A 663 45.10 -23.74 5.89
C VAL A 663 44.54 -23.11 4.61
N LEU A 664 43.38 -22.44 4.66
CA LEU A 664 42.90 -21.71 3.49
C LEU A 664 43.59 -20.35 3.33
N ALA A 665 44.11 -19.77 4.43
CA ALA A 665 44.77 -18.48 4.40
C ALA A 665 46.20 -18.56 3.85
N VAL A 666 46.97 -19.57 4.28
CA VAL A 666 48.40 -19.71 3.93
C VAL A 666 48.81 -21.19 3.81
N THR A 667 49.96 -21.44 3.20
CA THR A 667 50.48 -22.81 2.95
C THR A 667 51.22 -23.43 4.13
N ASP A 668 51.51 -22.66 5.17
CA ASP A 668 52.37 -23.06 6.30
C ASP A 668 51.88 -24.36 6.98
N ALA A 669 50.57 -24.52 7.18
CA ALA A 669 49.98 -25.73 7.76
C ALA A 669 50.20 -26.98 6.89
N ALA A 670 50.26 -26.84 5.56
CA ALA A 670 50.55 -27.96 4.67
C ALA A 670 52.03 -28.36 4.69
N LEU A 671 52.95 -27.46 5.08
CA LEU A 671 54.36 -27.77 5.26
C LEU A 671 54.58 -28.50 6.58
N VAL A 672 54.02 -27.96 7.66
CA VAL A 672 54.08 -28.56 8.99
C VAL A 672 53.43 -29.95 9.01
N GLY A 673 52.24 -30.08 8.42
CA GLY A 673 51.47 -31.32 8.47
C GLY A 673 52.15 -32.52 7.81
N ARG A 674 53.10 -32.32 6.89
CA ARG A 674 53.88 -33.42 6.29
C ARG A 674 54.83 -34.09 7.30
N LEU A 675 55.24 -33.36 8.33
CA LEU A 675 56.18 -33.82 9.35
C LEU A 675 55.44 -34.36 10.60
N CYS A 676 54.13 -34.15 10.69
CA CYS A 676 53.31 -34.58 11.81
C CYS A 676 52.70 -35.96 11.59
N GLY A 677 52.60 -36.75 12.66
CA GLY A 677 51.97 -38.06 12.66
C GLY A 677 50.45 -37.98 12.67
N ILE A 678 49.88 -36.93 13.29
CA ILE A 678 48.44 -36.67 13.35
C ILE A 678 48.15 -35.22 12.96
N CYS A 679 47.15 -35.02 12.10
CA CYS A 679 46.66 -33.70 11.72
C CYS A 679 45.17 -33.56 12.04
N LEU A 680 44.82 -32.55 12.85
CA LEU A 680 43.44 -32.27 13.27
C LEU A 680 42.94 -30.93 12.72
N LEU A 681 41.67 -30.90 12.30
CA LEU A 681 41.02 -29.70 11.77
C LEU A 681 40.04 -29.09 12.77
N VAL A 682 40.34 -27.91 13.30
CA VAL A 682 39.46 -27.15 14.20
C VAL A 682 38.48 -26.31 13.39
N THR A 683 37.18 -26.52 13.64
CA THR A 683 36.06 -25.82 13.01
C THR A 683 35.25 -25.06 14.06
N ARG A 684 34.50 -24.03 13.66
CA ARG A 684 33.72 -23.19 14.58
C ARG A 684 32.24 -23.33 14.33
N PHE A 685 31.51 -23.68 15.40
CA PHE A 685 30.06 -23.82 15.39
C PHE A 685 29.37 -22.56 14.83
N GLY A 686 28.55 -22.74 13.80
CA GLY A 686 27.77 -21.70 13.13
C GLY A 686 28.59 -20.66 12.37
N GLN A 687 29.91 -20.81 12.26
CA GLN A 687 30.79 -19.87 11.57
C GLN A 687 31.59 -20.50 10.43
N SER A 688 32.06 -21.74 10.58
CA SER A 688 32.79 -22.44 9.52
C SER A 688 31.80 -23.07 8.53
N PRO A 689 31.70 -22.61 7.27
CA PRO A 689 30.85 -23.21 6.26
C PRO A 689 31.33 -24.61 5.86
N ALA A 690 30.41 -25.51 5.50
CA ALA A 690 30.74 -26.86 5.06
C ALA A 690 31.68 -26.87 3.83
N SER A 691 31.49 -25.90 2.93
CA SER A 691 32.34 -25.70 1.75
C SER A 691 33.79 -25.38 2.12
N GLU A 692 34.03 -24.55 3.14
CA GLU A 692 35.38 -24.24 3.60
C GLU A 692 36.04 -25.45 4.26
N ILE A 693 35.28 -26.23 5.04
CA ILE A 693 35.77 -27.46 5.69
C ILE A 693 36.21 -28.48 4.63
N ASP A 694 35.39 -28.73 3.60
CA ASP A 694 35.75 -29.64 2.51
C ASP A 694 36.93 -29.12 1.68
N THR A 695 36.98 -27.81 1.42
CA THR A 695 38.13 -27.20 0.72
C THR A 695 39.43 -27.37 1.51
N ALA A 696 39.39 -27.18 2.83
CA ALA A 696 40.54 -27.38 3.71
C ALA A 696 41.01 -28.85 3.69
N ARG A 697 40.07 -29.80 3.78
CA ARG A 697 40.35 -31.24 3.68
C ARG A 697 41.00 -31.60 2.34
N ARG A 698 40.46 -31.11 1.22
CA ARG A 698 41.01 -31.36 -0.12
C ARG A 698 42.41 -30.75 -0.28
N ARG A 699 42.65 -29.53 0.21
CA ARG A 699 43.95 -28.85 0.12
C ARG A 699 45.05 -29.60 0.88
N LEU A 700 44.74 -30.08 2.09
CA LEU A 700 45.67 -30.93 2.86
C LEU A 700 45.88 -32.28 2.17
N GLY A 701 44.81 -32.91 1.68
CA GLY A 701 44.88 -34.16 0.92
C GLY A 701 45.76 -34.07 -0.33
N GLN A 702 45.65 -32.99 -1.11
CA GLN A 702 46.52 -32.71 -2.27
C GLN A 702 47.99 -32.59 -1.87
N SER A 703 48.26 -32.15 -0.64
CA SER A 703 49.61 -32.04 -0.09
C SER A 703 50.13 -33.37 0.49
N GLY A 704 49.36 -34.46 0.38
CA GLY A 704 49.69 -35.78 0.92
C GLY A 704 49.40 -35.93 2.42
N ILE A 705 48.64 -35.00 3.01
CA ILE A 705 48.32 -35.00 4.44
C ILE A 705 46.93 -35.60 4.65
N HIS A 706 46.86 -36.64 5.48
CA HIS A 706 45.60 -37.22 5.93
C HIS A 706 45.12 -36.51 7.19
N LEU A 707 43.87 -36.06 7.21
CA LEU A 707 43.23 -35.51 8.41
C LEU A 707 42.60 -36.65 9.20
N GLN A 708 43.05 -36.85 10.44
CA GLN A 708 42.53 -37.90 11.32
C GLN A 708 41.11 -37.60 11.83
N GLY A 709 40.75 -36.31 11.89
CA GLY A 709 39.42 -35.88 12.29
C GLY A 709 39.31 -34.37 12.49
N ALA A 710 38.09 -33.94 12.77
CA ALA A 710 37.73 -32.56 13.02
C ALA A 710 37.32 -32.33 14.48
N ILE A 711 37.51 -31.11 14.95
CA ILE A 711 37.07 -30.64 16.27
C ILE A 711 36.05 -29.54 16.04
N LEU A 712 34.83 -29.71 16.55
CA LEU A 712 33.78 -28.69 16.47
C LEU A 712 33.83 -27.81 17.72
N ASN A 713 34.41 -26.63 17.59
CA ASN A 713 34.66 -25.72 18.70
C ASN A 713 33.55 -24.67 18.87
N GLY A 714 33.29 -24.25 20.10
CA GLY A 714 32.40 -23.15 20.45
C GLY A 714 30.92 -23.48 20.31
N VAL A 715 30.52 -24.73 20.53
CA VAL A 715 29.13 -25.19 20.43
C VAL A 715 28.26 -24.39 21.42
N LYS A 716 27.28 -23.67 20.90
CA LYS A 716 26.33 -22.88 21.71
C LYS A 716 25.02 -23.63 21.83
N ARG A 717 24.47 -23.69 23.05
CA ARG A 717 23.11 -24.19 23.27
C ARG A 717 22.09 -23.23 22.66
N LYS A 718 21.55 -23.58 21.48
CA LYS A 718 20.36 -23.01 20.85
C LYS A 718 19.19 -24.00 20.94
N ALA A 719 17.97 -23.51 20.75
CA ALA A 719 16.79 -24.39 20.65
C ALA A 719 16.86 -25.38 19.47
N SER A 720 17.65 -25.08 18.43
CA SER A 720 17.94 -25.97 17.29
C SER A 720 18.93 -27.10 17.61
N THR A 721 19.91 -26.86 18.49
CA THR A 721 20.93 -27.84 18.90
C THR A 721 20.50 -28.76 20.04
N ALA A 722 19.31 -28.53 20.63
CA ALA A 722 18.82 -29.32 21.76
C ALA A 722 18.58 -30.81 21.43
N ALA A 723 18.39 -31.13 20.13
CA ALA A 723 18.20 -32.51 19.67
C ALA A 723 19.53 -33.27 19.42
N TYR A 724 20.66 -32.56 19.30
CA TYR A 724 21.97 -33.10 18.93
C TYR A 724 22.94 -33.12 20.12
N ASP A 725 22.41 -33.37 21.32
CA ASP A 725 23.17 -33.44 22.58
C ASP A 725 24.03 -34.72 22.60
N TYR A 726 25.06 -34.78 21.75
CA TYR A 726 26.14 -35.75 21.86
C TYR A 726 26.98 -35.41 23.10
N GLY A 727 26.64 -36.04 24.23
CA GLY A 727 27.52 -36.10 25.40
C GLY A 727 27.14 -35.18 26.57
N ALA A 728 25.94 -35.33 27.10
CA ALA A 728 25.63 -34.91 28.47
C ALA A 728 25.00 -36.04 29.29
N TYR A 729 25.65 -37.21 29.33
CA TYR A 729 25.70 -37.99 30.57
C TYR A 729 26.67 -37.31 31.54
N ALA A 730 26.41 -36.05 31.87
CA ALA A 730 27.01 -35.41 33.02
C ALA A 730 26.20 -35.86 34.24
N TYR A 731 26.53 -37.03 34.79
CA TYR A 731 26.28 -37.29 36.20
C TYR A 731 27.03 -36.20 36.97
N ARG A 732 26.28 -35.19 37.41
CA ARG A 732 26.75 -34.18 38.33
C ARG A 732 27.06 -34.90 39.64
N TYR A 733 28.32 -35.26 39.88
CA TYR A 733 28.79 -35.54 41.24
C TYR A 733 28.82 -34.20 41.98
N ASP A 734 27.67 -33.79 42.52
CA ASP A 734 27.66 -32.91 43.68
C ASP A 734 28.15 -33.78 44.85
N ALA A 735 29.48 -33.88 45.03
CA ALA A 735 30.03 -34.26 46.33
C ALA A 735 29.78 -33.08 47.27
N LYS A 736 28.69 -33.16 48.04
CA LYS A 736 28.68 -32.53 49.35
C LYS A 736 29.67 -33.32 50.20
N ASP A 737 30.80 -32.70 50.50
CA ASP A 737 31.40 -32.66 51.85
C ASP A 737 32.26 -31.40 51.97
#